data_AF-A0A7V2CWS5-F1
#
_entry.id   AF-A0A7V2CWS5-F1
#
_cell.length_a   1.000
_cell.length_b   1.000
_cell.length_c   1.000
_cell.angle_alpha   90.00
_cell.angle_beta   90.00
_cell.angle_gamma   90.00
#
_symmetry.space_group_name_H-M   'P 1'
#
loop_
_entity.id
_entity.type
_entity.pdbx_description
1 polymer ?
#
loop_
_entity_poly.entity_id
_entity_poly.type
_entity_poly.pdbx_seq_one_letter_code
_entity_poly.pdbx_strand_id
1 'polypeptide(L)'
;MNARRCVGWVLGCALATAGVAAPVRIQLRDGLALTDRAGSIVRAPLEMDLDLPDPSATAPGPGALAWAWSPALPGSEHPLKIETLAREGDGWQIRIAVRIAPHRGEPLATGGQIGFVLHLNPAGPGAWSGTYRATPTPASAAELADLERAWGYGPVPGLKDPDTHRLLRARDLRLAEAPWEGAARGESNGAATPGPPVKLALPRPRLLFTAEQLPAIRDAAATPEGHAILAALTRLLERAEKHGFSYHPPGAEHSMGNLWSAGHAFLFQLTGDQAHARRAEQLARSNLFGNYYYGGGWLHPYTLLGLACAYDWPAHTWDPGFRAMVYSYLWKNARQLALCDDTPDPLSVSNRYRFANDQAAFQIRSATDPSGAQFRAAAAMGALAILGDPPPAYRPADPGTIATLDPATGYEPPPGVPVLPFESDVMPREWLLNGPFLGDRTDLFAGTNGAPAGLRPIPGDFLTSDGTAVEWRHYRPNGAADPGGGSIYARVCARSWASSTGGGYGPGIELVRRWTRERGQPPSLRIALFTVIANDRDRVVQALPNWRSASWGNRMWLNGRELRDGDLVRIAAGLYPLLVDVALVGGYSSQAPRLREYTPADRRADTAAADAAARAAFSDDPTVNPLLGSVHAIRRSLLRQASLRVGSDGWRIWETQEAVLPFARTWLGLTGEETATALGIRDAASLVVRLSETWEPTRFRYLAWAGLSLFAREDQATVLGIARTHTEFRRPTEAILALIGLALLPPPPVPRAIPPAGSLPSHGIDAFRARDRNLLALIQSGNAPFTDGAEAGHFAIHGFGRGWIEWRDGADPSNGNVLAIGDLEPAAPATIVARQFEPDGSGSVVMDLESFRPRVTPGSRKAGSPPPPRPDPNGPRVRRHFTVDYSGGDGATLLIADRIERAAFLEKVWRFDLGQPGGFLNERTTATGHGVRYREHDIVVAPPPGRGASAPPGTMQIVVHAPARLHWSERSGNREGTRRILEARLDRAERTVEREARAPSRADTPAAPGVPGLEDLEQELGEQTRTTARAAAPPLWVITVINLQRGEPPTVGVETPGEAARVRIGDRRYRLTPEGWRHEP
;
A
#
# COMPACT_ATOMS: atom_id res chain seq x y z
N MET A 1 45.38 64.87 -19.77
CA MET A 1 46.56 64.39 -19.02
C MET A 1 46.16 63.14 -18.23
N ASN A 2 46.79 62.02 -18.58
CA ASN A 2 46.96 60.75 -17.86
C ASN A 2 45.75 59.90 -17.41
N ALA A 3 45.32 59.07 -18.35
CA ALA A 3 44.78 57.73 -18.11
C ALA A 3 45.86 56.79 -17.53
N ARG A 4 45.51 55.99 -16.50
CA ARG A 4 46.23 54.77 -16.12
C ARG A 4 45.28 53.58 -16.21
N ARG A 5 45.73 52.60 -16.98
CA ARG A 5 45.09 51.32 -17.32
C ARG A 5 45.17 50.36 -16.13
N CYS A 6 44.03 49.82 -15.70
CA CYS A 6 43.95 48.53 -15.03
C CYS A 6 43.35 47.54 -16.02
N VAL A 7 44.21 46.68 -16.57
CA VAL A 7 43.80 45.52 -17.37
C VAL A 7 43.42 44.42 -16.38
N GLY A 8 42.12 44.25 -16.13
CA GLY A 8 41.59 43.10 -15.41
C GLY A 8 41.55 41.89 -16.35
N TRP A 9 42.34 40.87 -16.02
CA TRP A 9 42.22 39.54 -16.62
C TRP A 9 40.87 38.94 -16.24
N VAL A 10 39.93 38.91 -17.17
CA VAL A 10 38.74 38.04 -17.09
C VAL A 10 39.20 36.65 -17.52
N LEU A 11 39.55 35.81 -16.54
CA LEU A 11 39.61 34.36 -16.75
C LEU A 11 38.16 33.88 -16.94
N GLY A 12 37.76 33.71 -18.20
CA GLY A 12 36.58 32.96 -18.56
C GLY A 12 36.80 31.49 -18.21
N CYS A 13 36.53 31.10 -16.97
CA CYS A 13 36.25 29.71 -16.66
C CYS A 13 34.93 29.37 -17.38
N ALA A 14 35.05 28.80 -18.58
CA ALA A 14 33.98 28.01 -19.15
C ALA A 14 33.69 26.88 -18.15
N LEU A 15 32.67 27.08 -17.31
CA LEU A 15 32.07 25.99 -16.55
C LEU A 15 31.58 25.00 -17.60
N ALA A 16 32.33 23.91 -17.78
CA ALA A 16 31.88 22.77 -18.55
C ALA A 16 30.57 22.32 -17.89
N THR A 17 29.44 22.64 -18.51
CA THR A 17 28.15 22.11 -18.10
C THR A 17 28.25 20.60 -18.24
N ALA A 18 28.32 19.89 -17.11
CA ALA A 18 28.32 18.44 -17.11
C ALA A 18 27.15 17.97 -17.97
N GLY A 19 27.45 17.14 -18.98
CA GLY A 19 26.43 16.58 -19.87
C GLY A 19 25.33 15.95 -19.04
N VAL A 20 24.08 16.29 -19.35
CA VAL A 20 22.91 15.83 -18.62
C VAL A 20 22.81 14.30 -18.76
N ALA A 21 22.80 13.56 -17.66
CA ALA A 21 22.62 12.11 -17.68
C ALA A 21 21.22 11.75 -18.23
N ALA A 22 21.15 10.74 -19.10
CA ALA A 22 19.90 10.22 -19.64
C ALA A 22 19.55 8.88 -18.95
N PRO A 23 18.26 8.58 -18.70
CA PRO A 23 17.83 7.35 -18.07
C PRO A 23 17.83 6.28 -19.16
N VAL A 24 18.75 5.35 -19.08
CA VAL A 24 18.86 4.21 -19.97
C VAL A 24 18.23 3.01 -19.30
N ARG A 25 17.10 2.54 -19.84
CA ARG A 25 16.51 1.26 -19.48
C ARG A 25 17.29 0.15 -20.16
N ILE A 26 18.05 -0.61 -19.41
CA ILE A 26 18.81 -1.77 -19.87
C ILE A 26 17.99 -3.04 -19.69
N GLN A 27 17.82 -3.82 -20.73
CA GLN A 27 17.23 -5.16 -20.71
C GLN A 27 18.32 -6.20 -20.92
N LEU A 28 18.43 -7.14 -19.98
CA LEU A 28 19.28 -8.33 -20.05
C LEU A 28 18.38 -9.54 -20.25
N ARG A 29 18.28 -10.06 -21.48
CA ARG A 29 17.29 -11.09 -21.84
C ARG A 29 17.40 -12.38 -21.01
N ASP A 30 18.61 -12.73 -20.60
CA ASP A 30 18.94 -13.89 -19.76
C ASP A 30 19.65 -13.45 -18.47
N GLY A 31 19.33 -12.23 -18.00
CA GLY A 31 20.07 -11.53 -16.95
C GLY A 31 20.12 -12.27 -15.62
N LEU A 32 19.11 -13.08 -15.32
CA LEU A 32 19.07 -13.90 -14.12
C LEU A 32 19.09 -15.39 -14.50
N ALA A 33 20.05 -16.14 -13.95
CA ALA A 33 20.07 -17.59 -14.04
C ALA A 33 19.83 -18.20 -12.65
N LEU A 34 18.80 -19.03 -12.56
CA LEU A 34 18.43 -19.77 -11.37
C LEU A 34 18.63 -21.26 -11.62
N THR A 35 19.06 -22.03 -10.63
CA THR A 35 19.21 -23.47 -10.71
C THR A 35 18.14 -24.15 -9.89
N ASP A 36 17.37 -25.05 -10.49
CA ASP A 36 16.35 -25.78 -9.77
C ASP A 36 16.91 -26.90 -8.88
N ARG A 37 16.05 -27.59 -8.13
CA ARG A 37 16.47 -28.77 -7.33
C ARG A 37 17.08 -29.90 -8.15
N ALA A 38 16.67 -30.04 -9.41
CA ALA A 38 17.22 -31.04 -10.33
C ALA A 38 18.53 -30.58 -10.97
N GLY A 39 19.00 -29.35 -10.69
CA GLY A 39 20.18 -28.76 -11.30
C GLY A 39 19.91 -28.06 -12.63
N SER A 40 18.66 -28.00 -13.08
CA SER A 40 18.27 -27.36 -14.34
C SER A 40 18.36 -25.84 -14.22
N ILE A 41 18.96 -25.18 -15.21
CA ILE A 41 19.06 -23.71 -15.22
C ILE A 41 17.79 -23.11 -15.83
N VAL A 42 17.09 -22.30 -15.06
CA VAL A 42 15.99 -21.43 -15.49
C VAL A 42 16.54 -20.02 -15.68
N ARG A 43 16.40 -19.47 -16.88
CA ARG A 43 16.82 -18.10 -17.19
C ARG A 43 15.60 -17.18 -17.21
N ALA A 44 15.74 -16.01 -16.62
CA ALA A 44 14.74 -14.95 -16.64
C ALA A 44 15.37 -13.64 -17.12
N PRO A 45 14.61 -12.81 -17.85
CA PRO A 45 15.06 -11.47 -18.19
C PRO A 45 15.25 -10.64 -16.93
N LEU A 46 16.18 -9.69 -16.99
CA LEU A 46 16.46 -8.72 -15.93
C LEU A 46 16.48 -7.34 -16.59
N GLU A 47 15.55 -6.46 -16.24
CA GLU A 47 15.62 -5.05 -16.70
C GLU A 47 16.29 -4.19 -15.62
N MET A 48 16.91 -3.08 -15.97
CA MET A 48 17.56 -2.14 -15.05
C MET A 48 17.39 -0.73 -15.59
N ASP A 49 16.83 0.20 -14.82
CA ASP A 49 16.80 1.62 -15.22
C ASP A 49 17.99 2.41 -14.64
N LEU A 50 19.09 2.55 -15.40
CA LEU A 50 20.27 3.32 -14.97
C LEU A 50 20.22 4.75 -15.49
N ASP A 51 20.65 5.73 -14.69
CA ASP A 51 21.00 7.05 -15.22
C ASP A 51 22.44 6.98 -15.76
N LEU A 52 22.60 6.98 -17.09
CA LEU A 52 23.92 7.00 -17.72
C LEU A 52 24.25 8.42 -18.19
N PRO A 53 25.46 8.92 -17.92
CA PRO A 53 25.92 10.14 -18.53
C PRO A 53 25.89 10.00 -20.06
N ASP A 54 25.72 11.13 -20.75
CA ASP A 54 26.05 11.20 -22.17
C ASP A 54 27.46 10.60 -22.37
N PRO A 55 27.70 9.70 -23.35
CA PRO A 55 29.02 9.10 -23.56
C PRO A 55 30.12 10.13 -23.86
N SER A 56 29.76 11.37 -24.21
CA SER A 56 30.69 12.51 -24.29
C SER A 56 31.08 13.13 -22.93
N ALA A 57 30.31 12.89 -21.87
CA ALA A 57 30.55 13.39 -20.53
C ALA A 57 31.61 12.56 -19.78
N THR A 58 32.26 13.17 -18.78
CA THR A 58 33.22 12.49 -17.92
C THR A 58 32.52 11.42 -17.08
N ALA A 59 33.13 10.24 -16.98
CA ALA A 59 32.63 9.16 -16.14
C ALA A 59 32.47 9.67 -14.68
N PRO A 60 31.29 9.49 -14.06
CA PRO A 60 31.08 9.79 -12.65
C PRO A 60 32.05 8.99 -11.78
N GLY A 61 32.46 9.58 -10.66
CA GLY A 61 33.26 8.84 -9.67
C GLY A 61 32.52 7.61 -9.13
N PRO A 62 33.24 6.61 -8.59
CA PRO A 62 32.64 5.45 -7.93
C PRO A 62 31.61 5.88 -6.88
N GLY A 63 30.38 5.37 -6.95
CA GLY A 63 29.28 5.71 -6.05
C GLY A 63 28.39 6.88 -6.48
N ALA A 64 28.72 7.59 -7.57
CA ALA A 64 27.97 8.76 -8.01
C ALA A 64 26.67 8.45 -8.79
N LEU A 65 26.45 7.20 -9.18
CA LEU A 65 25.23 6.79 -9.89
C LEU A 65 24.34 5.95 -8.99
N ALA A 66 23.19 6.53 -8.65
CA ALA A 66 22.22 5.96 -7.73
C ALA A 66 21.34 4.93 -8.42
N TRP A 67 21.45 3.69 -7.97
CA TRP A 67 20.39 2.68 -7.83
C TRP A 67 19.34 2.61 -8.94
N ALA A 68 19.44 1.56 -9.74
CA ALA A 68 18.39 1.13 -10.65
C ALA A 68 17.50 0.07 -10.02
N TRP A 69 16.37 -0.19 -10.65
CA TRP A 69 15.39 -1.17 -10.18
C TRP A 69 15.29 -2.27 -11.23
N SER A 70 15.33 -3.54 -10.80
CA SER A 70 15.01 -4.65 -11.69
C SER A 70 13.61 -5.23 -11.45
N PRO A 71 12.72 -5.22 -12.46
CA PRO A 71 11.31 -5.61 -12.32
C PRO A 71 10.96 -7.01 -12.85
N ALA A 72 11.91 -7.74 -13.46
CA ALA A 72 11.56 -8.84 -14.36
C ALA A 72 11.60 -10.25 -13.72
N LEU A 73 11.65 -10.31 -12.40
CA LEU A 73 10.98 -11.41 -11.70
C LEU A 73 9.52 -11.00 -11.44
N PRO A 74 8.52 -11.84 -11.73
CA PRO A 74 7.15 -11.57 -11.32
C PRO A 74 7.10 -11.53 -9.79
N GLY A 75 7.29 -10.34 -9.22
CA GLY A 75 7.05 -10.10 -7.81
C GLY A 75 8.21 -9.55 -6.97
N SER A 76 9.39 -9.28 -7.52
CA SER A 76 10.48 -8.74 -6.70
C SER A 76 11.23 -7.60 -7.37
N GLU A 77 11.38 -6.53 -6.61
CA GLU A 77 12.30 -5.45 -6.89
C GLU A 77 13.63 -5.73 -6.19
N HIS A 78 14.72 -5.64 -6.94
CA HIS A 78 16.06 -5.80 -6.39
C HIS A 78 16.81 -4.47 -6.46
N PRO A 79 17.36 -3.97 -5.33
CA PRO A 79 18.27 -2.86 -5.38
C PRO A 79 19.54 -3.31 -6.10
N LEU A 80 20.10 -2.42 -6.92
CA LEU A 80 21.37 -2.65 -7.56
C LEU A 80 22.31 -1.48 -7.33
N LYS A 81 23.55 -1.80 -7.02
CA LYS A 81 24.62 -0.87 -6.72
C LYS A 81 25.57 -0.83 -7.92
N ILE A 82 25.75 0.36 -8.51
CA ILE A 82 26.80 0.55 -9.51
C ILE A 82 28.14 0.65 -8.77
N GLU A 83 29.02 -0.33 -8.97
CA GLU A 83 30.35 -0.39 -8.37
C GLU A 83 31.31 0.53 -9.11
N THR A 84 31.31 0.46 -10.44
CA THR A 84 32.15 1.29 -11.31
C THR A 84 31.40 1.62 -12.59
N LEU A 85 31.58 2.83 -13.09
CA LEU A 85 31.25 3.20 -14.46
C LEU A 85 32.53 3.72 -15.13
N ALA A 86 32.97 3.06 -16.18
CA ALA A 86 34.14 3.44 -16.94
C ALA A 86 33.78 3.62 -18.41
N ARG A 87 34.40 4.58 -19.08
CA ARG A 87 34.24 4.75 -20.52
C ARG A 87 35.04 3.67 -21.26
N GLU A 88 34.44 3.08 -22.28
CA GLU A 88 35.07 2.09 -23.15
C GLU A 88 34.75 2.43 -24.60
N GLY A 89 35.67 3.11 -25.29
CA GLY A 89 35.41 3.69 -26.62
C GLY A 89 34.31 4.76 -26.56
N ASP A 90 33.28 4.60 -27.39
CA ASP A 90 32.07 5.43 -27.39
C ASP A 90 30.97 4.89 -26.47
N GLY A 91 31.27 3.80 -25.75
CA GLY A 91 30.39 3.09 -24.87
C GLY A 91 30.74 3.21 -23.39
N TRP A 92 30.05 2.40 -22.60
CA TRP A 92 30.17 2.29 -21.15
C TRP A 92 30.49 0.86 -20.73
N GLN A 93 31.52 0.71 -19.90
CA GLN A 93 31.71 -0.47 -19.06
C GLN A 93 31.13 -0.20 -17.68
N ILE A 94 30.13 -1.00 -17.29
CA ILE A 94 29.39 -0.82 -16.03
C ILE A 94 29.57 -2.06 -15.16
N ARG A 95 30.03 -1.88 -13.93
CA ARG A 95 30.01 -2.95 -12.93
C ARG A 95 28.87 -2.71 -11.96
N ILE A 96 28.01 -3.71 -11.78
CA ILE A 96 26.81 -3.62 -10.96
C ILE A 96 26.77 -4.80 -10.01
N ALA A 97 26.49 -4.58 -8.74
CA ALA A 97 26.13 -5.62 -7.79
C ALA A 97 24.62 -5.58 -7.53
N VAL A 98 23.94 -6.71 -7.71
CA VAL A 98 22.50 -6.86 -7.46
C VAL A 98 22.33 -7.81 -6.28
N ARG A 99 21.65 -7.38 -5.22
CA ARG A 99 21.27 -8.29 -4.12
C ARG A 99 19.89 -8.87 -4.40
N ILE A 100 19.81 -10.21 -4.44
CA ILE A 100 18.53 -10.89 -4.65
C ILE A 100 17.86 -11.06 -3.29
N ALA A 101 16.74 -10.34 -3.11
CA ALA A 101 15.91 -10.42 -1.93
C ALA A 101 14.90 -11.56 -2.08
N PRO A 102 14.58 -12.31 -1.01
CA PRO A 102 13.69 -13.45 -1.12
C PRO A 102 12.22 -13.01 -1.28
N HIS A 103 11.44 -13.76 -2.08
CA HIS A 103 10.05 -13.42 -2.45
C HIS A 103 9.00 -14.28 -1.72
N ARG A 104 7.84 -13.69 -1.34
CA ARG A 104 6.78 -14.37 -0.56
C ARG A 104 5.67 -14.99 -1.42
N GLY A 105 5.48 -14.50 -2.65
CA GLY A 105 4.36 -14.90 -3.51
C GLY A 105 4.66 -16.06 -4.46
N GLU A 106 5.94 -16.36 -4.69
CA GLU A 106 6.39 -17.41 -5.61
C GLU A 106 7.43 -18.31 -4.93
N PRO A 107 7.50 -19.61 -5.27
CA PRO A 107 8.44 -20.59 -4.70
C PRO A 107 9.92 -20.37 -5.13
N LEU A 108 10.34 -19.12 -5.27
CA LEU A 108 11.69 -18.72 -5.65
C LEU A 108 12.50 -18.42 -4.38
N ALA A 109 13.36 -19.37 -3.99
CA ALA A 109 14.25 -19.21 -2.84
C ALA A 109 15.65 -18.78 -3.29
N THR A 110 15.86 -17.47 -3.47
CA THR A 110 17.23 -16.97 -3.61
C THR A 110 17.50 -15.73 -2.77
N GLY A 111 18.27 -15.94 -1.70
CA GLY A 111 19.22 -14.93 -1.25
C GLY A 111 20.50 -15.00 -2.11
N GLY A 112 21.41 -14.05 -1.89
CA GLY A 112 22.70 -13.97 -2.57
C GLY A 112 22.87 -12.67 -3.36
N GLN A 113 23.95 -12.58 -4.11
CA GLN A 113 24.32 -11.41 -4.90
C GLN A 113 24.71 -11.81 -6.33
N ILE A 114 24.54 -10.91 -7.29
CA ILE A 114 25.02 -11.10 -8.66
C ILE A 114 25.83 -9.87 -9.05
N GLY A 115 27.11 -10.07 -9.40
CA GLY A 115 27.94 -9.04 -10.01
C GLY A 115 27.80 -9.07 -11.52
N PHE A 116 27.30 -8.00 -12.14
CA PHE A 116 27.29 -7.80 -13.59
C PHE A 116 28.46 -6.94 -14.02
N VAL A 117 29.09 -7.31 -15.13
CA VAL A 117 29.95 -6.44 -15.94
C VAL A 117 29.25 -6.25 -17.27
N LEU A 118 28.75 -5.05 -17.55
CA LEU A 118 28.06 -4.70 -18.78
C LEU A 118 29.00 -3.91 -19.68
N HIS A 119 28.98 -4.20 -20.96
CA HIS A 119 29.64 -3.43 -22.02
C HIS A 119 28.53 -2.93 -22.93
N LEU A 120 28.28 -1.61 -22.97
CA LEU A 120 27.20 -1.00 -23.74
C LEU A 120 27.77 0.00 -24.74
N ASN A 121 27.39 -0.13 -26.00
CA ASN A 121 27.73 0.81 -27.07
C ASN A 121 26.46 1.45 -27.64
N PRO A 122 26.51 2.72 -28.09
CA PRO A 122 25.41 3.33 -28.82
C PRO A 122 25.06 2.51 -30.07
N ALA A 123 23.77 2.22 -30.27
CA ALA A 123 23.23 1.49 -31.42
C ALA A 123 22.37 2.39 -32.33
N GLY A 124 22.14 3.63 -31.93
CA GLY A 124 21.33 4.63 -32.63
C GLY A 124 20.91 5.75 -31.66
N PRO A 125 20.17 6.77 -32.13
CA PRO A 125 19.64 7.83 -31.26
C PRO A 125 18.80 7.23 -30.12
N GLY A 126 19.31 7.34 -28.90
CA GLY A 126 18.66 6.78 -27.70
C GLY A 126 18.69 5.25 -27.59
N ALA A 127 19.34 4.52 -28.49
CA ALA A 127 19.45 3.06 -28.41
C ALA A 127 20.87 2.63 -28.03
N TRP A 128 20.98 1.59 -27.21
CA TRP A 128 22.22 0.99 -26.75
C TRP A 128 22.19 -0.52 -26.98
N SER A 129 23.34 -1.10 -27.26
CA SER A 129 23.50 -2.54 -27.42
C SER A 129 24.84 -2.99 -26.88
N GLY A 130 24.92 -4.23 -26.43
CA GLY A 130 26.20 -4.82 -26.05
C GLY A 130 26.02 -6.13 -25.31
N THR A 131 26.89 -6.39 -24.35
CA THR A 131 26.96 -7.67 -23.64
C THR A 131 27.01 -7.48 -22.14
N TYR A 132 26.72 -8.54 -21.41
CA TYR A 132 26.99 -8.59 -19.97
C TYR A 132 27.60 -9.93 -19.58
N ARG A 133 28.36 -9.91 -18.48
CA ARG A 133 28.82 -11.08 -17.75
C ARG A 133 28.33 -11.00 -16.31
N ALA A 134 27.54 -11.98 -15.89
CA ALA A 134 27.00 -12.11 -14.55
C ALA A 134 27.83 -13.11 -13.73
N THR A 135 28.18 -12.73 -12.51
CA THR A 135 28.97 -13.50 -11.55
C THR A 135 28.15 -13.67 -10.28
N PRO A 136 27.47 -14.80 -10.11
CA PRO A 136 26.65 -15.06 -8.94
C PRO A 136 27.51 -15.30 -7.70
N THR A 137 26.98 -14.91 -6.55
CA THR A 137 27.45 -15.25 -5.20
C THR A 137 26.23 -15.78 -4.45
N PRO A 138 25.97 -17.10 -4.51
CA PRO A 138 24.82 -17.70 -3.83
C PRO A 138 24.81 -17.39 -2.33
N ALA A 139 23.63 -17.24 -1.73
CA ALA A 139 23.52 -17.06 -0.28
C ALA A 139 24.21 -18.22 0.46
N SER A 140 24.98 -17.87 1.50
CA SER A 140 25.58 -18.86 2.39
C SER A 140 24.49 -19.64 3.15
N ALA A 141 24.82 -20.82 3.67
CA ALA A 141 23.91 -21.58 4.53
C ALA A 141 23.45 -20.78 5.76
N ALA A 142 24.33 -19.93 6.31
CA ALA A 142 24.01 -19.03 7.41
C ALA A 142 23.05 -17.92 6.98
N GLU A 143 23.27 -17.30 5.83
CA GLU A 143 22.35 -16.29 5.27
C GLU A 143 20.98 -16.90 4.98
N LEU A 144 20.93 -18.10 4.39
CA LEU A 144 19.67 -18.81 4.17
C LEU A 144 18.96 -19.13 5.50
N ALA A 145 19.68 -19.57 6.52
CA ALA A 145 19.13 -19.81 7.85
C ALA A 145 18.66 -18.50 8.52
N ASP A 146 19.36 -17.38 8.30
CA ASP A 146 18.96 -16.06 8.77
C ASP A 146 17.72 -15.55 8.07
N LEU A 147 17.61 -15.74 6.76
CA LEU A 147 16.41 -15.42 5.99
C LEU A 147 15.22 -16.27 6.47
N GLU A 148 15.44 -17.56 6.71
CA GLU A 148 14.42 -18.46 7.27
C GLU A 148 13.99 -18.04 8.69
N ARG A 149 14.94 -17.60 9.53
CA ARG A 149 14.66 -17.08 10.88
C ARG A 149 13.95 -15.72 10.85
N ALA A 150 14.41 -14.80 10.00
CA ALA A 150 13.82 -13.47 9.81
C ALA A 150 12.39 -13.56 9.28
N TRP A 151 12.06 -14.63 8.54
CA TRP A 151 10.71 -14.91 8.07
C TRP A 151 9.76 -15.42 9.16
N GLY A 152 10.26 -15.81 10.33
CA GLY A 152 9.52 -15.76 11.59
C GLY A 152 8.12 -16.40 11.64
N TYR A 153 7.84 -17.49 10.91
CA TYR A 153 6.56 -18.19 11.04
C TYR A 153 6.62 -19.25 12.15
N GLY A 154 6.21 -18.84 13.35
CA GLY A 154 5.53 -19.77 14.26
C GLY A 154 4.21 -20.25 13.63
N PRO A 155 3.63 -21.37 14.11
CA PRO A 155 2.38 -21.91 13.60
C PRO A 155 1.30 -20.81 13.59
N VAL A 156 0.67 -20.58 12.44
CA VAL A 156 -0.41 -19.60 12.30
C VAL A 156 -1.59 -20.08 13.15
N PRO A 157 -1.98 -19.36 14.22
CA PRO A 157 -3.11 -19.79 15.05
C PRO A 157 -4.39 -19.80 14.21
N GLY A 158 -4.96 -20.99 14.01
CA GLY A 158 -6.15 -21.21 13.18
C GLY A 158 -5.92 -22.04 11.92
N LEU A 159 -4.67 -22.21 11.48
CA LEU A 159 -4.29 -23.24 10.51
C LEU A 159 -3.78 -24.45 11.28
N LYS A 160 -4.57 -25.53 11.31
CA LYS A 160 -4.14 -26.80 11.89
C LYS A 160 -3.14 -27.46 10.93
N ASP A 161 -1.89 -27.57 11.37
CA ASP A 161 -0.93 -28.62 10.99
C ASP A 161 -0.40 -28.61 9.51
N PRO A 162 0.38 -29.63 9.03
CA PRO A 162 1.65 -29.56 8.27
C PRO A 162 1.65 -28.94 6.87
N ASP A 163 0.52 -28.44 6.37
CA ASP A 163 0.41 -27.88 5.02
C ASP A 163 1.14 -26.54 4.86
N THR A 164 1.29 -25.77 5.94
CA THR A 164 2.15 -24.58 5.95
C THR A 164 3.63 -24.94 5.77
N HIS A 165 4.06 -26.08 6.31
CA HIS A 165 5.41 -26.61 6.08
C HIS A 165 5.60 -27.22 4.70
N ARG A 166 4.54 -27.70 4.02
CA ARG A 166 4.62 -28.16 2.63
C ARG A 166 4.83 -27.02 1.62
N LEU A 167 4.19 -25.87 1.83
CA LEU A 167 4.41 -24.67 1.00
C LEU A 167 5.82 -24.09 1.18
N LEU A 168 6.37 -24.15 2.40
CA LEU A 168 7.75 -23.72 2.68
C LEU A 168 8.82 -24.73 2.21
N ARG A 169 8.42 -25.96 1.85
CA ARG A 169 9.30 -26.96 1.22
C ARG A 169 9.42 -26.77 -0.30
N ALA A 170 8.80 -25.77 -0.93
CA ALA A 170 9.07 -25.43 -2.32
C ALA A 170 10.33 -24.53 -2.41
N ARG A 171 11.50 -25.10 -2.08
CA ARG A 171 12.83 -24.49 -2.31
C ARG A 171 13.31 -24.89 -3.70
N ASP A 172 12.58 -24.50 -4.74
CA ASP A 172 12.77 -25.12 -6.06
C ASP A 172 13.76 -24.38 -6.95
N LEU A 173 14.16 -23.14 -6.67
CA LEU A 173 15.12 -22.38 -7.48
C LEU A 173 16.14 -21.68 -6.59
N ARG A 174 17.44 -21.87 -6.87
CA ARG A 174 18.62 -21.24 -6.26
C ARG A 174 19.30 -20.32 -7.25
N LEU A 175 20.19 -19.42 -6.82
CA LEU A 175 20.98 -18.64 -7.76
C LEU A 175 21.97 -19.61 -8.42
N ALA A 176 22.12 -19.56 -9.74
CA ALA A 176 23.08 -20.43 -10.41
C ALA A 176 24.48 -20.21 -9.83
N GLU A 177 25.27 -21.27 -9.70
CA GLU A 177 26.62 -21.18 -9.11
C GLU A 177 27.65 -20.75 -10.16
N ALA A 178 27.44 -21.13 -11.42
CA ALA A 178 28.33 -20.79 -12.52
C ALA A 178 28.02 -19.38 -13.06
N PRO A 179 29.04 -18.58 -13.43
CA PRO A 179 28.85 -17.35 -14.20
C PRO A 179 28.15 -17.59 -15.53
N TRP A 180 27.47 -16.57 -16.05
CA TRP A 180 26.87 -16.60 -17.38
C TRP A 180 27.03 -15.27 -18.11
N GLU A 181 26.89 -15.31 -19.43
CA GLU A 181 26.99 -14.15 -20.31
C GLU A 181 25.76 -14.05 -21.19
N GLY A 182 25.47 -12.86 -21.69
CA GLY A 182 24.36 -12.64 -22.60
C GLY A 182 24.40 -11.26 -23.25
N ALA A 183 23.39 -10.99 -24.08
CA ALA A 183 23.22 -9.70 -24.72
C ALA A 183 22.54 -8.70 -23.77
N ALA A 184 23.02 -7.46 -23.79
CA ALA A 184 22.40 -6.31 -23.16
C ALA A 184 21.84 -5.38 -24.24
N ARG A 185 20.64 -4.85 -24.02
CA ARG A 185 20.06 -3.78 -24.85
C ARG A 185 19.69 -2.63 -23.93
N GLY A 186 19.84 -1.40 -24.39
CA GLY A 186 19.40 -0.24 -23.63
C GLY A 186 18.55 0.69 -24.48
N GLU A 187 17.51 1.26 -23.90
CA GLU A 187 16.68 2.28 -24.52
C GLU A 187 16.66 3.51 -23.60
N SER A 188 17.07 4.64 -24.15
CA SER A 188 16.92 5.95 -23.52
C SER A 188 15.51 6.42 -23.74
N ASN A 189 14.77 6.70 -22.66
CA ASN A 189 13.41 7.23 -22.74
C ASN A 189 13.38 8.75 -23.05
N GLY A 190 14.36 9.25 -23.80
CA GLY A 190 14.65 10.67 -23.96
C GLY A 190 15.60 11.21 -22.89
N ALA A 191 15.95 12.51 -22.98
CA ALA A 191 16.79 13.15 -21.98
C ALA A 191 16.07 13.14 -20.62
N ALA A 192 16.59 12.41 -19.64
CA ALA A 192 16.18 12.58 -18.25
C ALA A 192 16.61 13.98 -17.90
N THR A 193 15.66 14.76 -17.43
CA THR A 193 16.05 15.90 -16.62
C THR A 193 16.54 15.30 -15.29
N PRO A 194 17.79 15.55 -14.85
CA PRO A 194 18.23 15.22 -13.52
C PRO A 194 17.16 15.69 -12.55
N GLY A 195 16.90 14.88 -11.52
CA GLY A 195 15.95 15.28 -10.50
C GLY A 195 16.30 16.70 -10.04
N PRO A 196 15.31 17.60 -9.93
CA PRO A 196 15.56 18.96 -9.47
C PRO A 196 16.25 18.93 -8.10
N PRO A 197 17.13 19.89 -7.79
CA PRO A 197 17.75 19.97 -6.48
C PRO A 197 16.67 20.13 -5.41
N VAL A 198 16.77 19.34 -4.33
CA VAL A 198 15.88 19.46 -3.17
C VAL A 198 16.40 20.57 -2.27
N LYS A 199 15.58 21.59 -1.99
CA LYS A 199 15.96 22.71 -1.12
C LYS A 199 16.05 22.25 0.35
N LEU A 200 17.25 21.91 0.80
CA LEU A 200 17.50 21.43 2.17
C LEU A 200 17.24 22.49 3.26
N ALA A 201 17.48 23.76 2.95
CA ALA A 201 17.49 24.85 3.92
C ALA A 201 16.13 25.52 4.16
N LEU A 202 15.02 24.91 3.73
CA LEU A 202 13.71 25.52 3.95
C LEU A 202 13.30 25.46 5.43
N PRO A 203 12.81 26.59 6.00
CA PRO A 203 12.24 26.58 7.33
C PRO A 203 11.04 25.65 7.38
N ARG A 204 10.86 24.99 8.53
CA ARG A 204 9.66 24.20 8.81
C ARG A 204 8.48 25.13 9.11
N PRO A 205 7.25 24.78 8.72
CA PRO A 205 6.84 23.56 8.02
C PRO A 205 7.27 23.56 6.55
N ARG A 206 7.56 22.38 5.99
CA ARG A 206 7.98 22.18 4.59
C ARG A 206 7.28 20.99 3.92
N LEU A 207 6.69 20.08 4.69
CA LEU A 207 5.81 19.03 4.15
C LEU A 207 4.41 19.57 3.90
N LEU A 208 3.84 19.27 2.73
CA LEU A 208 2.55 19.72 2.19
C LEU A 208 2.44 21.22 1.89
N PHE A 209 3.00 22.06 2.77
CA PHE A 209 3.05 23.50 2.65
C PHE A 209 4.34 24.06 3.27
N THR A 210 4.75 25.25 2.84
CA THR A 210 5.92 25.94 3.39
C THR A 210 5.53 26.97 4.46
N ALA A 211 6.49 27.43 5.27
CA ALA A 211 6.27 28.50 6.24
C ALA A 211 5.70 29.78 5.59
N GLU A 212 6.11 30.10 4.35
CA GLU A 212 5.61 31.26 3.60
C GLU A 212 4.15 31.11 3.16
N GLN A 213 3.64 29.87 3.07
CA GLN A 213 2.25 29.59 2.71
C GLN A 213 1.32 29.63 3.93
N LEU A 214 1.85 29.62 5.15
CA LEU A 214 1.05 29.60 6.38
C LEU A 214 0.11 30.81 6.54
N PRO A 215 0.48 32.05 6.17
CA PRO A 215 -0.45 33.18 6.16
C PRO A 215 -1.67 32.93 5.26
N ALA A 216 -1.48 32.48 4.02
CA ALA A 216 -2.58 32.18 3.10
C ALA A 216 -3.48 31.04 3.62
N ILE A 217 -2.91 30.07 4.33
CA ILE A 217 -3.68 28.99 4.97
C ILE A 217 -4.52 29.53 6.13
N ARG A 218 -4.00 30.48 6.92
CA ARG A 218 -4.77 31.16 7.96
C ARG A 218 -5.88 32.03 7.38
N ASP A 219 -5.63 32.71 6.27
CA ASP A 219 -6.65 33.48 5.56
C ASP A 219 -7.75 32.55 5.01
N ALA A 220 -7.37 31.42 4.41
CA ALA A 220 -8.31 30.40 3.97
C ALA A 220 -9.12 29.82 5.14
N ALA A 221 -8.49 29.59 6.29
CA ALA A 221 -9.13 29.11 7.51
C ALA A 221 -10.21 30.07 8.06
N ALA A 222 -10.06 31.37 7.82
CA ALA A 222 -11.00 32.40 8.24
C ALA A 222 -12.23 32.54 7.30
N THR A 223 -12.20 31.90 6.12
CA THR A 223 -13.36 31.86 5.22
C THR A 223 -14.48 30.97 5.80
N PRO A 224 -15.75 31.14 5.40
CA PRO A 224 -16.83 30.23 5.81
C PRO A 224 -16.52 28.77 5.52
N GLU A 225 -15.94 28.47 4.36
CA GLU A 225 -15.49 27.12 4.00
C GLU A 225 -14.33 26.63 4.87
N GLY A 226 -13.34 27.49 5.12
CA GLY A 226 -12.24 27.19 6.04
C GLY A 226 -12.72 26.85 7.45
N HIS A 227 -13.66 27.62 7.98
CA HIS A 227 -14.29 27.34 9.27
C HIS A 227 -15.01 25.99 9.27
N ALA A 228 -15.72 25.62 8.19
CA ALA A 228 -16.37 24.32 8.08
C ALA A 228 -15.36 23.17 8.07
N ILE A 229 -14.23 23.33 7.37
CA ILE A 229 -13.14 22.35 7.32
C ILE A 229 -12.48 22.20 8.70
N LEU A 230 -12.17 23.31 9.38
CA LEU A 230 -11.58 23.28 10.72
C LEU A 230 -12.53 22.69 11.77
N ALA A 231 -13.83 22.98 11.66
CA ALA A 231 -14.83 22.36 12.53
C ALA A 231 -14.87 20.84 12.32
N ALA A 232 -14.76 20.36 11.08
CA ALA A 232 -14.69 18.94 10.78
C ALA A 232 -13.39 18.29 11.32
N LEU A 233 -12.24 18.94 11.15
CA LEU A 233 -10.97 18.52 11.74
C LEU A 233 -11.09 18.41 13.27
N THR A 234 -11.62 19.45 13.93
CA THR A 234 -11.76 19.48 15.39
C THR A 234 -12.66 18.35 15.89
N ARG A 235 -13.81 18.11 15.24
CA ARG A 235 -14.69 16.97 15.56
C ARG A 235 -13.99 15.62 15.43
N LEU A 236 -13.12 15.44 14.43
CA LEU A 236 -12.34 14.21 14.28
C LEU A 236 -11.34 14.02 15.42
N LEU A 237 -10.69 15.09 15.85
CA LEU A 237 -9.76 15.06 16.98
C LEU A 237 -10.51 14.76 18.29
N GLU A 238 -11.57 15.50 18.59
CA GLU A 238 -12.42 15.29 19.77
C GLU A 238 -13.00 13.88 19.83
N ARG A 239 -13.40 13.31 18.68
CA ARG A 239 -13.89 11.93 18.60
C ARG A 239 -12.83 10.93 19.06
N ALA A 240 -11.57 11.09 18.63
CA ALA A 240 -10.47 10.24 19.09
C ALA A 240 -10.19 10.40 20.59
N GLU A 241 -10.31 11.62 21.11
CA GLU A 241 -10.13 11.88 22.55
C GLU A 241 -11.24 11.25 23.38
N LYS A 242 -12.49 11.34 22.91
CA LYS A 242 -13.68 10.83 23.60
C LYS A 242 -13.81 9.31 23.55
N HIS A 243 -13.49 8.71 22.40
CA HIS A 243 -13.78 7.30 22.12
C HIS A 243 -12.53 6.42 21.94
N GLY A 244 -11.34 7.01 21.96
CA GLY A 244 -10.09 6.31 21.66
C GLY A 244 -10.00 5.85 20.21
N PHE A 245 -9.07 4.93 19.96
CA PHE A 245 -8.89 4.28 18.66
C PHE A 245 -9.54 2.89 18.66
N SER A 246 -10.44 2.62 17.72
CA SER A 246 -11.21 1.37 17.62
C SER A 246 -11.40 0.91 16.16
N TYR A 247 -11.70 -0.38 15.98
CA TYR A 247 -11.98 -0.94 14.64
C TYR A 247 -13.34 -0.50 14.07
N HIS A 248 -14.26 -0.09 14.93
CA HIS A 248 -15.60 0.34 14.56
C HIS A 248 -15.90 1.72 15.13
N PRO A 249 -16.76 2.52 14.46
CA PRO A 249 -17.35 3.71 15.06
C PRO A 249 -17.97 3.40 16.43
N PRO A 250 -17.98 4.36 17.36
CA PRO A 250 -17.68 5.78 17.18
C PRO A 250 -16.20 6.18 17.35
N GLY A 251 -15.28 5.26 17.63
CA GLY A 251 -13.86 5.61 17.82
C GLY A 251 -13.12 5.93 16.53
N ALA A 252 -11.93 6.54 16.67
CA ALA A 252 -11.04 6.82 15.56
C ALA A 252 -10.46 5.53 14.97
N GLU A 253 -10.10 5.55 13.68
CA GLU A 253 -9.63 4.35 12.99
C GLU A 253 -8.40 3.75 13.70
N HIS A 254 -8.55 2.50 14.18
CA HIS A 254 -7.46 1.78 14.84
C HIS A 254 -6.23 1.72 13.94
N SER A 255 -5.07 1.85 14.58
CA SER A 255 -3.74 1.91 13.95
C SER A 255 -3.42 3.15 13.11
N MET A 256 -4.24 4.20 13.09
CA MET A 256 -3.97 5.43 12.34
C MET A 256 -3.65 6.65 13.20
N GLY A 257 -3.29 6.46 14.47
CA GLY A 257 -3.10 7.54 15.45
C GLY A 257 -2.11 8.64 15.04
N ASN A 258 -1.13 8.33 14.19
CA ASN A 258 -0.22 9.35 13.66
C ASN A 258 -0.92 10.37 12.72
N LEU A 259 -2.02 10.01 12.06
CA LEU A 259 -2.82 11.00 11.32
C LEU A 259 -3.48 12.01 12.27
N TRP A 260 -3.90 11.57 13.46
CA TRP A 260 -4.41 12.45 14.52
C TRP A 260 -3.30 13.29 15.15
N SER A 261 -2.10 12.73 15.30
CA SER A 261 -0.92 13.51 15.67
C SER A 261 -0.66 14.65 14.67
N ALA A 262 -0.72 14.37 13.36
CA ALA A 262 -0.63 15.41 12.32
C ALA A 262 -1.75 16.45 12.45
N GLY A 263 -2.99 16.04 12.73
CA GLY A 263 -4.11 16.94 12.99
C GLY A 263 -3.81 17.98 14.08
N HIS A 264 -3.33 17.55 15.24
CA HIS A 264 -2.93 18.47 16.31
C HIS A 264 -1.69 19.29 15.93
N ALA A 265 -0.68 18.68 15.29
CA ALA A 265 0.49 19.41 14.81
C ALA A 265 0.13 20.54 13.83
N PHE A 266 -0.88 20.33 13.00
CA PHE A 266 -1.40 21.36 12.10
C PHE A 266 -2.12 22.48 12.84
N LEU A 267 -2.99 22.14 13.81
CA LEU A 267 -3.63 23.16 14.65
C LEU A 267 -2.61 24.00 15.43
N PHE A 268 -1.50 23.41 15.86
CA PHE A 268 -0.38 24.16 16.43
C PHE A 268 0.22 25.17 15.44
N GLN A 269 0.40 24.82 14.16
CA GLN A 269 0.87 25.78 13.14
C GLN A 269 -0.12 26.93 12.95
N LEU A 270 -1.42 26.65 12.97
CA LEU A 270 -2.44 27.68 12.79
C LEU A 270 -2.53 28.63 14.00
N THR A 271 -2.46 28.08 15.21
CA THR A 271 -2.82 28.79 16.46
C THR A 271 -1.63 29.21 17.33
N GLY A 272 -0.50 28.51 17.23
CA GLY A 272 0.62 28.62 18.17
C GLY A 272 0.40 27.95 19.54
N ASP A 273 -0.75 27.30 19.77
CA ASP A 273 -1.08 26.70 21.07
C ASP A 273 -0.24 25.44 21.36
N GLN A 274 0.63 25.55 22.36
CA GLN A 274 1.51 24.47 22.82
C GLN A 274 0.74 23.22 23.30
N ALA A 275 -0.53 23.33 23.69
CA ALA A 275 -1.34 22.18 24.04
C ALA A 275 -1.49 21.21 22.86
N HIS A 276 -1.66 21.74 21.64
CA HIS A 276 -1.72 20.92 20.44
C HIS A 276 -0.38 20.26 20.11
N ALA A 277 0.75 20.95 20.28
CA ALA A 277 2.07 20.37 20.08
C ALA A 277 2.34 19.19 21.05
N ARG A 278 2.01 19.37 22.34
CA ARG A 278 2.10 18.30 23.36
C ARG A 278 1.18 17.12 23.04
N ARG A 279 -0.05 17.39 22.57
CA ARG A 279 -1.00 16.33 22.20
C ARG A 279 -0.53 15.56 20.96
N ALA A 280 0.03 16.26 19.97
CA ALA A 280 0.65 15.63 18.81
C ALA A 280 1.78 14.68 19.24
N GLU A 281 2.68 15.12 20.12
CA GLU A 281 3.75 14.28 20.67
C GLU A 281 3.19 13.05 21.40
N GLN A 282 2.20 13.24 22.27
CA GLN A 282 1.58 12.16 23.05
C GLN A 282 0.96 11.09 22.14
N LEU A 283 0.25 11.50 21.09
CA LEU A 283 -0.37 10.59 20.13
C LEU A 283 0.69 9.88 19.27
N ALA A 284 1.73 10.60 18.82
CA ALA A 284 2.84 10.01 18.07
C ALA A 284 3.56 8.95 18.90
N ARG A 285 3.86 9.24 20.18
CA ARG A 285 4.41 8.27 21.15
C ARG A 285 3.51 7.05 21.25
N SER A 286 2.23 7.25 21.55
CA SER A 286 1.28 6.15 21.76
C SER A 286 1.15 5.27 20.52
N ASN A 287 1.17 5.86 19.32
CA ASN A 287 1.00 5.14 18.08
C ASN A 287 2.27 4.41 17.61
N LEU A 288 3.45 5.02 17.76
CA LEU A 288 4.74 4.40 17.40
C LEU A 288 4.95 3.05 18.11
N PHE A 289 4.40 2.89 19.32
CA PHE A 289 4.50 1.66 20.12
C PHE A 289 3.23 0.83 20.16
N GLY A 290 2.06 1.46 19.97
CA GLY A 290 0.76 0.80 20.00
C GLY A 290 0.37 0.14 18.67
N ASN A 291 0.99 0.54 17.55
CA ASN A 291 0.61 0.03 16.24
C ASN A 291 0.98 -1.45 16.06
N TYR A 292 -0.07 -2.22 15.84
CA TYR A 292 -0.08 -3.65 15.62
C TYR A 292 0.68 -3.98 14.32
N TYR A 293 1.81 -4.67 14.44
CA TYR A 293 2.60 -5.10 13.27
C TYR A 293 1.83 -6.03 12.32
N TYR A 294 0.78 -6.68 12.83
CA TYR A 294 -0.05 -7.63 12.10
C TYR A 294 -1.29 -7.00 11.45
N GLY A 295 -1.51 -5.69 11.63
CA GLY A 295 -2.67 -5.00 11.09
C GLY A 295 -2.37 -4.73 9.64
N GLY A 296 -3.18 -5.27 8.73
CA GLY A 296 -2.90 -5.29 7.29
C GLY A 296 -2.12 -4.07 6.85
N GLY A 297 -0.89 -4.28 6.38
CA GLY A 297 0.08 -3.22 6.11
C GLY A 297 -0.41 -2.08 5.20
N TRP A 298 -1.56 -2.19 4.54
CA TRP A 298 -2.28 -1.05 3.97
C TRP A 298 -2.44 0.14 4.95
N LEU A 299 -2.38 -0.10 6.28
CA LEU A 299 -2.43 0.95 7.32
C LEU A 299 -1.10 1.70 7.57
N HIS A 300 0.01 1.11 7.16
CA HIS A 300 1.34 1.62 7.49
C HIS A 300 1.73 2.91 6.73
N PRO A 301 1.36 3.11 5.44
CA PRO A 301 1.58 4.38 4.76
C PRO A 301 1.01 5.58 5.53
N TYR A 302 -0.17 5.45 6.14
CA TYR A 302 -0.76 6.52 6.95
C TYR A 302 0.02 6.80 8.23
N THR A 303 0.52 5.74 8.85
CA THR A 303 1.33 5.83 10.06
C THR A 303 2.59 6.64 9.77
N LEU A 304 3.23 6.38 8.62
CA LEU A 304 4.40 7.12 8.16
C LEU A 304 4.06 8.55 7.76
N LEU A 305 3.03 8.75 6.94
CA LEU A 305 2.61 10.07 6.47
C LEU A 305 2.26 10.99 7.64
N GLY A 306 1.42 10.52 8.56
CA GLY A 306 1.00 11.27 9.73
C GLY A 306 2.19 11.61 10.64
N LEU A 307 3.10 10.65 10.85
CA LEU A 307 4.27 10.88 11.69
C LEU A 307 5.28 11.84 11.04
N ALA A 308 5.46 11.75 9.71
CA ALA A 308 6.29 12.68 8.96
C ALA A 308 5.78 14.12 9.11
N CYS A 309 4.48 14.35 8.91
CA CYS A 309 3.86 15.67 9.09
C CYS A 309 3.96 16.14 10.55
N ALA A 310 3.65 15.25 11.51
CA ALA A 310 3.73 15.56 12.93
C ALA A 310 5.16 15.80 13.41
N TYR A 311 6.18 15.27 12.74
CA TYR A 311 7.58 15.59 13.01
C TYR A 311 7.99 16.92 12.36
N ASP A 312 7.59 17.14 11.12
CA ASP A 312 8.02 18.34 10.38
C ASP A 312 7.50 19.64 11.03
N TRP A 313 6.30 19.66 11.59
CA TRP A 313 5.67 20.92 12.02
C TRP A 313 6.05 21.39 13.46
N PRO A 314 5.88 20.59 14.53
CA PRO A 314 6.14 21.00 15.90
C PRO A 314 7.39 20.35 16.54
N ALA A 315 8.20 19.53 15.85
CA ALA A 315 9.21 18.70 16.53
C ALA A 315 10.30 19.47 17.29
N HIS A 316 10.46 20.78 17.07
CA HIS A 316 11.33 21.60 17.90
C HIS A 316 10.82 21.73 19.36
N THR A 317 9.54 21.47 19.60
CA THR A 317 8.89 21.45 20.93
C THR A 317 8.97 20.08 21.61
N TRP A 318 9.31 19.02 20.86
CA TRP A 318 9.32 17.66 21.38
C TRP A 318 10.56 17.40 22.22
N ASP A 319 10.43 16.48 23.17
CA ASP A 319 11.57 15.90 23.89
C ASP A 319 12.66 15.43 22.89
N PRO A 320 13.92 15.87 23.03
CA PRO A 320 15.00 15.53 22.11
C PRO A 320 15.20 14.01 21.94
N GLY A 321 15.00 13.22 23.01
CA GLY A 321 15.11 11.77 22.96
C GLY A 321 14.02 11.15 22.08
N PHE A 322 12.78 11.60 22.23
CA PHE A 322 11.68 11.18 21.36
C PHE A 322 11.85 11.62 19.92
N ARG A 323 12.30 12.86 19.69
CA ARG A 323 12.60 13.36 18.35
C ARG A 323 13.65 12.50 17.66
N ALA A 324 14.73 12.14 18.36
CA ALA A 324 15.76 11.24 17.86
C ALA A 324 15.19 9.87 17.46
N MET A 325 14.28 9.32 18.25
CA MET A 325 13.64 8.05 17.93
C MET A 325 12.71 8.16 16.71
N VAL A 326 11.89 9.22 16.60
CA VAL A 326 11.05 9.44 15.41
C VAL A 326 11.92 9.62 14.16
N TYR A 327 13.02 10.37 14.26
CA TYR A 327 14.01 10.48 13.20
C TYR A 327 14.47 9.09 12.77
N SER A 328 14.91 8.26 13.72
CA SER A 328 15.38 6.91 13.44
C SER A 328 14.30 6.06 12.76
N TYR A 329 13.05 6.15 13.22
CA TYR A 329 11.93 5.43 12.61
C TYR A 329 11.73 5.81 11.14
N LEU A 330 11.66 7.12 10.86
CA LEU A 330 11.47 7.64 9.50
C LEU A 330 12.67 7.30 8.61
N TRP A 331 13.89 7.42 9.13
CA TRP A 331 15.13 7.02 8.46
C TRP A 331 15.09 5.54 8.05
N LYS A 332 14.79 4.65 8.99
CA LYS A 332 14.71 3.21 8.72
C LYS A 332 13.68 2.92 7.64
N ASN A 333 12.49 3.50 7.73
CA ASN A 333 11.43 3.27 6.75
C ASN A 333 11.82 3.76 5.35
N ALA A 334 12.36 4.98 5.24
CA ALA A 334 12.86 5.51 3.98
C ALA A 334 13.92 4.61 3.35
N ARG A 335 14.91 4.21 4.16
CA ARG A 335 16.01 3.34 3.73
C ARG A 335 15.54 1.96 3.33
N GLN A 336 14.70 1.33 4.14
CA GLN A 336 14.21 -0.03 3.90
C GLN A 336 13.34 -0.10 2.64
N LEU A 337 12.49 0.91 2.41
CA LEU A 337 11.59 0.96 1.26
C LEU A 337 12.26 1.49 -0.02
N ALA A 338 13.34 2.26 0.09
CA ALA A 338 14.12 2.72 -1.07
C ALA A 338 15.27 1.77 -1.45
N LEU A 339 15.91 1.12 -0.47
CA LEU A 339 17.19 0.42 -0.63
C LEU A 339 17.17 -1.04 -0.16
N CYS A 340 16.01 -1.59 0.22
CA CYS A 340 15.83 -2.98 0.69
C CYS A 340 16.92 -3.46 1.68
N ASP A 341 17.28 -2.60 2.65
CA ASP A 341 18.31 -2.84 3.68
C ASP A 341 19.77 -2.98 3.20
N ASP A 342 20.10 -2.62 1.96
CA ASP A 342 21.44 -2.83 1.37
C ASP A 342 22.52 -1.82 1.80
N THR A 343 22.19 -0.84 2.65
CA THR A 343 23.19 0.08 3.20
C THR A 343 23.65 -0.33 4.60
N PRO A 344 24.91 -0.02 4.98
CA PRO A 344 25.28 0.05 6.38
C PRO A 344 24.25 0.92 7.11
N ASP A 345 23.82 0.52 8.30
CA ASP A 345 22.98 1.37 9.15
C ASP A 345 23.90 2.19 10.05
N PRO A 346 24.42 3.35 9.60
CA PRO A 346 25.38 4.12 10.39
C PRO A 346 24.76 4.63 11.70
N LEU A 347 23.43 4.65 11.77
CA LEU A 347 22.68 5.03 12.96
C LEU A 347 22.34 3.82 13.85
N SER A 348 22.65 2.61 13.37
CA SER A 348 22.32 1.34 14.00
C SER A 348 20.84 1.27 14.43
N VAL A 349 19.93 1.96 13.73
CA VAL A 349 18.51 2.05 14.05
C VAL A 349 17.87 0.67 14.12
N SER A 350 18.17 -0.17 13.12
CA SER A 350 17.65 -1.53 13.02
C SER A 350 18.07 -2.39 14.20
N ASN A 351 19.19 -2.08 14.85
CA ASN A 351 19.64 -2.75 16.06
C ASN A 351 19.07 -2.09 17.32
N ARG A 352 19.21 -0.76 17.43
CA ARG A 352 18.88 0.04 18.62
C ARG A 352 17.39 0.04 18.96
N TYR A 353 16.53 0.30 17.97
CA TYR A 353 15.08 0.44 18.19
C TYR A 353 14.26 -0.71 17.61
N ARG A 354 14.87 -1.52 16.73
CA ARG A 354 14.24 -2.68 16.04
C ARG A 354 12.78 -2.41 15.68
N PHE A 355 12.50 -1.24 15.10
CA PHE A 355 11.14 -0.94 14.63
C PHE A 355 10.75 -2.09 13.71
N ALA A 356 9.80 -2.92 14.12
CA ALA A 356 9.33 -3.99 13.25
C ALA A 356 8.79 -3.25 12.05
N ASN A 357 9.40 -3.46 10.89
CA ASN A 357 8.94 -2.89 9.64
C ASN A 357 9.01 -3.90 8.48
N ASP A 358 9.21 -5.15 8.87
CA ASP A 358 9.36 -6.32 8.03
C ASP A 358 8.11 -6.55 7.15
N GLN A 359 6.88 -6.45 7.67
CA GLN A 359 5.61 -6.41 6.91
C GLN A 359 5.51 -5.31 5.87
N ALA A 360 6.01 -4.10 6.09
CA ALA A 360 5.95 -3.06 5.05
C ALA A 360 6.80 -3.48 3.84
N ALA A 361 8.03 -3.96 4.10
CA ALA A 361 8.85 -4.60 3.09
C ALA A 361 8.20 -5.88 2.50
N PHE A 362 7.48 -6.68 3.32
CA PHE A 362 6.79 -7.90 2.88
C PHE A 362 5.51 -7.63 2.07
N GLN A 363 5.00 -6.40 2.05
CA GLN A 363 3.78 -6.07 1.34
C GLN A 363 4.02 -5.45 -0.02
N ILE A 364 5.22 -4.93 -0.29
CA ILE A 364 5.60 -4.51 -1.63
C ILE A 364 5.82 -5.76 -2.47
N ARG A 365 4.83 -6.10 -3.30
CA ARG A 365 4.89 -7.28 -4.16
C ARG A 365 5.56 -7.04 -5.50
N SER A 366 5.75 -5.80 -5.97
CA SER A 366 6.42 -5.52 -7.24
C SER A 366 6.56 -4.00 -7.47
N ALA A 367 7.27 -3.62 -8.53
CA ALA A 367 7.29 -2.25 -9.05
C ALA A 367 5.94 -1.75 -9.57
N THR A 368 5.00 -2.66 -9.78
CA THR A 368 3.65 -2.30 -10.17
C THR A 368 2.71 -2.30 -8.97
N ASP A 369 3.12 -2.75 -7.78
CA ASP A 369 2.23 -2.86 -6.62
C ASP A 369 1.71 -1.48 -6.16
N PRO A 370 0.39 -1.23 -6.28
CA PRO A 370 -0.18 0.06 -5.92
C PRO A 370 -0.17 0.33 -4.42
N SER A 371 -0.27 -0.72 -3.60
CA SER A 371 -0.06 -0.54 -2.17
C SER A 371 1.39 -0.13 -1.93
N GLY A 372 2.33 -0.79 -2.61
CA GLY A 372 3.76 -0.45 -2.54
C GLY A 372 4.09 0.99 -2.92
N ALA A 373 3.37 1.57 -3.89
CA ALA A 373 3.46 3.00 -4.19
C ALA A 373 3.20 3.88 -2.98
N GLN A 374 2.13 3.61 -2.26
CA GLN A 374 1.71 4.39 -1.10
C GLN A 374 2.76 4.29 0.01
N PHE A 375 3.29 3.09 0.24
CA PHE A 375 4.39 2.89 1.18
C PHE A 375 5.61 3.72 0.81
N ARG A 376 6.06 3.62 -0.45
CA ARG A 376 7.23 4.38 -0.92
C ARG A 376 6.99 5.88 -0.79
N ALA A 377 5.86 6.38 -1.28
CA ALA A 377 5.51 7.80 -1.16
C ALA A 377 5.50 8.27 0.31
N ALA A 378 4.94 7.49 1.23
CA ALA A 378 4.96 7.82 2.66
C ALA A 378 6.38 7.75 3.26
N ALA A 379 7.23 6.82 2.81
CA ALA A 379 8.62 6.75 3.22
C ALA A 379 9.44 7.95 2.70
N ALA A 380 9.20 8.38 1.46
CA ALA A 380 9.81 9.58 0.92
C ALA A 380 9.36 10.84 1.68
N MET A 381 8.08 10.93 2.05
CA MET A 381 7.59 11.97 2.97
C MET A 381 8.33 11.92 4.31
N GLY A 382 8.53 10.72 4.88
CA GLY A 382 9.31 10.50 6.09
C GLY A 382 10.75 10.99 5.97
N ALA A 383 11.44 10.64 4.87
CA ALA A 383 12.79 11.12 4.59
C ALA A 383 12.86 12.63 4.44
N LEU A 384 11.94 13.24 3.69
CA LEU A 384 11.86 14.69 3.51
C LEU A 384 11.60 15.42 4.84
N ALA A 385 10.84 14.81 5.77
CA ALA A 385 10.59 15.37 7.10
C ALA A 385 11.90 15.56 7.89
N ILE A 386 12.81 14.59 7.81
CA ILE A 386 14.06 14.54 8.59
C ILE A 386 15.28 15.02 7.81
N LEU A 387 15.12 15.33 6.52
CA LEU A 387 16.20 15.76 5.65
C LEU A 387 16.78 17.09 6.14
N GLY A 388 18.11 17.18 6.23
CA GLY A 388 18.79 18.37 6.78
C GLY A 388 18.75 18.48 8.30
N ASP A 389 18.16 17.53 9.03
CA ASP A 389 18.34 17.46 10.49
C ASP A 389 19.66 16.75 10.84
N PRO A 390 20.32 17.15 11.94
CA PRO A 390 21.44 16.39 12.46
C PRO A 390 20.93 14.99 12.86
N PRO A 391 21.53 13.91 12.32
CA PRO A 391 21.10 12.57 12.66
C PRO A 391 21.35 12.31 14.16
N PRO A 392 20.52 11.50 14.83
CA PRO A 392 20.70 11.12 16.23
C PRO A 392 21.81 10.08 16.40
N ALA A 393 22.91 10.25 15.65
CA ALA A 393 24.02 9.32 15.68
C ALA A 393 24.64 9.35 17.08
N TYR A 394 24.75 8.16 17.67
CA TYR A 394 25.34 8.01 18.98
C TYR A 394 26.84 8.30 18.88
N ARG A 395 27.30 9.37 19.54
CA ARG A 395 28.73 9.64 19.68
C ARG A 395 29.19 9.17 21.06
N PRO A 396 30.00 8.10 21.14
CA PRO A 396 30.44 7.56 22.42
C PRO A 396 31.28 8.57 23.19
N ALA A 397 31.12 8.57 24.52
CA ALA A 397 31.95 9.36 25.43
C ALA A 397 33.44 9.00 25.26
N ASP A 398 34.32 9.93 25.62
CA ASP A 398 35.75 9.62 25.64
C ASP A 398 36.05 8.58 26.74
N PRO A 399 36.84 7.53 26.49
CA PRO A 399 37.25 6.52 27.47
C PRO A 399 37.74 7.09 28.78
N GLY A 400 38.41 8.25 28.77
CA GLY A 400 38.88 8.94 29.98
C GLY A 400 37.75 9.58 30.80
N THR A 401 36.58 9.76 30.20
CA THR A 401 35.37 10.37 30.82
C THR A 401 34.31 9.33 31.19
N ILE A 402 34.51 8.06 30.83
CA ILE A 402 33.58 6.97 31.18
C ILE A 402 33.66 6.74 32.68
N ALA A 403 32.53 6.98 33.36
CA ALA A 403 32.48 6.81 34.80
C ALA A 403 32.63 5.34 35.21
N THR A 404 33.40 5.10 36.27
CA THR A 404 33.49 3.79 36.91
C THR A 404 32.30 3.59 37.85
N LEU A 405 31.75 2.38 37.84
CA LEU A 405 30.74 1.91 38.77
C LEU A 405 31.32 0.73 39.54
N ASP A 406 31.45 0.88 40.85
CA ASP A 406 31.98 -0.16 41.72
C ASP A 406 30.99 -1.33 41.85
N PRO A 407 31.48 -2.56 42.06
CA PRO A 407 30.62 -3.69 42.37
C PRO A 407 29.92 -3.49 43.72
N ALA A 408 28.83 -4.23 43.96
CA ALA A 408 28.12 -4.20 45.24
C ALA A 408 28.98 -4.82 46.35
N THR A 409 29.76 -4.00 47.06
CA THR A 409 30.65 -4.44 48.13
C THR A 409 29.86 -5.09 49.27
N GLY A 410 30.25 -6.30 49.67
CA GLY A 410 29.61 -7.03 50.76
C GLY A 410 28.18 -7.51 50.46
N TYR A 411 27.72 -7.44 49.20
CA TYR A 411 26.42 -7.95 48.82
C TYR A 411 26.47 -9.46 48.53
N GLU A 412 25.80 -10.23 49.37
CA GLU A 412 25.56 -11.66 49.16
C GLU A 412 24.11 -11.84 48.71
N PRO A 413 23.84 -12.14 47.42
CA PRO A 413 22.49 -12.33 46.92
C PRO A 413 21.75 -13.42 47.72
N PRO A 414 20.59 -13.12 48.32
CA PRO A 414 19.85 -14.12 49.08
C PRO A 414 19.37 -15.30 48.22
N PRO A 415 19.04 -16.46 48.83
CA PRO A 415 18.53 -17.62 48.10
C PRO A 415 17.33 -17.27 47.21
N GLY A 416 17.35 -17.75 45.97
CA GLY A 416 16.30 -17.49 44.98
C GLY A 416 16.45 -16.19 44.21
N VAL A 417 17.39 -15.29 44.55
CA VAL A 417 17.74 -14.18 43.67
C VAL A 417 18.58 -14.71 42.50
N PRO A 418 18.17 -14.52 41.23
CA PRO A 418 18.97 -14.98 40.10
C PRO A 418 20.31 -14.23 40.03
N VAL A 419 21.41 -14.99 39.95
CA VAL A 419 22.76 -14.48 39.71
C VAL A 419 23.26 -15.08 38.40
N LEU A 420 23.48 -14.25 37.40
CA LEU A 420 23.80 -14.67 36.04
C LEU A 420 25.16 -14.12 35.62
N PRO A 421 25.98 -14.90 34.88
CA PRO A 421 27.22 -14.39 34.33
C PRO A 421 26.94 -13.24 33.35
N PHE A 422 27.86 -12.28 33.26
CA PHE A 422 27.81 -11.26 32.23
C PHE A 422 27.94 -11.89 30.84
N GLU A 423 26.89 -11.80 30.03
CA GLU A 423 26.89 -12.15 28.61
C GLU A 423 26.69 -10.87 27.79
N SER A 424 27.67 -10.53 26.93
CA SER A 424 27.60 -9.30 26.12
C SER A 424 26.47 -9.38 25.10
N ASP A 425 25.65 -8.33 25.05
CA ASP A 425 24.52 -8.18 24.12
C ASP A 425 23.46 -9.30 24.27
N VAL A 426 23.33 -9.85 25.48
CA VAL A 426 22.31 -10.85 25.82
C VAL A 426 21.45 -10.31 26.95
N MET A 427 20.13 -10.40 26.80
CA MET A 427 19.21 -10.15 27.90
C MET A 427 19.34 -11.28 28.93
N PRO A 428 19.52 -10.98 30.23
CA PRO A 428 19.52 -11.99 31.28
C PRO A 428 18.35 -12.98 31.15
N ARG A 429 18.62 -14.27 31.35
CA ARG A 429 17.67 -15.36 31.07
C ARG A 429 16.70 -15.62 32.23
N GLU A 430 16.98 -15.06 33.40
CA GLU A 430 16.20 -15.24 34.63
C GLU A 430 16.11 -13.92 35.40
N TRP A 431 14.91 -13.62 35.89
CA TRP A 431 14.57 -12.39 36.60
C TRP A 431 13.66 -12.66 37.78
N LEU A 432 13.63 -11.73 38.72
CA LEU A 432 12.46 -11.47 39.54
C LEU A 432 11.61 -10.41 38.85
N LEU A 433 10.29 -10.56 38.89
CA LEU A 433 9.32 -9.66 38.29
C LEU A 433 8.33 -9.19 39.35
N ASN A 434 8.04 -7.89 39.36
CA ASN A 434 7.00 -7.27 40.19
C ASN A 434 6.12 -6.34 39.33
N GLY A 435 4.87 -6.18 39.74
CA GLY A 435 3.83 -5.42 39.04
C GLY A 435 2.48 -6.14 39.04
N PRO A 436 1.45 -5.53 38.42
CA PRO A 436 1.53 -4.35 37.56
C PRO A 436 1.54 -3.02 38.32
N PHE A 437 2.09 -1.98 37.68
CA PHE A 437 2.04 -0.60 38.13
C PHE A 437 1.41 0.31 37.08
N LEU A 438 0.79 1.42 37.50
CA LEU A 438 0.29 2.44 36.57
C LEU A 438 1.44 3.18 35.89
N GLY A 439 1.33 3.34 34.57
CA GLY A 439 2.40 3.93 33.75
C GLY A 439 2.54 5.45 33.83
N ASP A 440 1.55 6.16 34.37
CA ASP A 440 1.60 7.61 34.61
C ASP A 440 2.28 7.96 35.95
N ARG A 441 2.69 6.97 36.75
CA ARG A 441 3.45 7.19 37.97
C ARG A 441 4.92 7.50 37.65
N THR A 442 5.42 8.57 38.25
CA THR A 442 6.79 9.06 38.07
C THR A 442 7.83 8.24 38.85
N ASP A 443 7.43 7.60 39.95
CA ASP A 443 8.29 6.73 40.74
C ASP A 443 7.53 5.49 41.21
N LEU A 444 7.85 4.34 40.63
CA LEU A 444 7.27 3.04 41.02
C LEU A 444 7.70 2.59 42.41
N PHE A 445 8.79 3.17 42.92
CA PHE A 445 9.45 2.77 44.14
C PHE A 445 9.29 3.81 45.24
N ALA A 446 8.43 4.82 45.04
CA ALA A 446 8.01 5.76 46.08
C ALA A 446 7.30 4.98 47.21
N GLY A 447 8.05 4.67 48.27
CA GLY A 447 7.58 3.85 49.41
C GLY A 447 8.53 2.72 49.79
N THR A 448 9.53 2.39 48.97
CA THR A 448 10.63 1.54 49.41
C THR A 448 11.64 2.39 50.18
N ASN A 449 12.11 1.92 51.35
CA ASN A 449 13.08 2.62 52.21
C ASN A 449 14.46 2.89 51.54
N GLY A 450 14.61 2.52 50.28
CA GLY A 450 15.67 3.02 49.40
C GLY A 450 15.05 3.38 48.07
N ALA A 451 15.54 4.46 47.46
CA ALA A 451 15.39 4.73 46.04
C ALA A 451 15.72 3.47 45.19
N PRO A 452 15.46 3.43 43.87
CA PRO A 452 15.90 2.34 42.99
C PRO A 452 17.35 1.88 43.25
N ALA A 453 18.19 2.80 43.75
CA ALA A 453 19.53 2.57 44.23
C ALA A 453 19.71 1.40 45.22
N GLY A 454 18.84 1.31 46.23
CA GLY A 454 18.95 0.38 47.36
C GLY A 454 18.11 -0.88 47.23
N LEU A 455 17.33 -1.04 46.16
CA LEU A 455 16.41 -2.16 46.02
C LEU A 455 17.16 -3.48 45.84
N ARG A 456 16.94 -4.44 46.74
CA ARG A 456 17.53 -5.79 46.73
C ARG A 456 16.45 -6.82 47.09
N PRO A 457 15.44 -6.99 46.21
CA PRO A 457 14.28 -7.81 46.53
C PRO A 457 14.65 -9.29 46.53
N ILE A 458 13.98 -10.05 47.39
CA ILE A 458 13.99 -11.52 47.37
C ILE A 458 12.64 -12.04 46.85
N PRO A 459 12.58 -13.27 46.30
CA PRO A 459 11.30 -13.89 45.97
C PRO A 459 10.36 -13.88 47.17
N GLY A 460 9.11 -13.43 46.97
CA GLY A 460 8.12 -13.29 48.03
C GLY A 460 8.07 -11.91 48.69
N ASP A 461 9.04 -11.02 48.45
CA ASP A 461 8.93 -9.62 48.89
C ASP A 461 7.76 -8.90 48.18
N PHE A 462 7.19 -7.89 48.84
CA PHE A 462 6.05 -7.14 48.31
C PHE A 462 6.39 -5.66 48.04
N LEU A 463 5.84 -5.13 46.95
CA LEU A 463 5.70 -3.70 46.70
C LEU A 463 4.22 -3.31 46.78
N THR A 464 3.92 -2.08 47.18
CA THR A 464 2.52 -1.61 47.23
C THR A 464 2.19 -0.81 45.96
N SER A 465 1.15 -1.24 45.23
CA SER A 465 0.64 -0.59 44.02
C SER A 465 -0.85 -0.24 44.22
N ASP A 466 -1.16 1.05 44.37
CA ASP A 466 -2.50 1.56 44.77
C ASP A 466 -3.13 0.80 45.95
N GLY A 467 -2.34 0.61 47.03
CA GLY A 467 -2.80 -0.09 48.23
C GLY A 467 -2.89 -1.61 48.08
N THR A 468 -2.52 -2.18 46.93
CA THR A 468 -2.45 -3.63 46.70
C THR A 468 -1.01 -4.09 46.79
N ALA A 469 -0.74 -5.07 47.65
CA ALA A 469 0.56 -5.72 47.73
C ALA A 469 0.78 -6.61 46.48
N VAL A 470 1.85 -6.33 45.74
CA VAL A 470 2.29 -7.05 44.55
C VAL A 470 3.66 -7.69 44.82
N GLU A 471 3.75 -8.99 44.59
CA GLU A 471 4.87 -9.86 44.98
C GLU A 471 5.97 -9.93 43.91
N TRP A 472 7.22 -9.97 44.35
CA TRP A 472 8.39 -10.32 43.53
C TRP A 472 8.42 -11.82 43.25
N ARG A 473 8.33 -12.19 41.98
CA ARG A 473 8.20 -13.59 41.54
C ARG A 473 9.24 -13.94 40.49
N HIS A 474 9.65 -15.20 40.45
CA HIS A 474 10.52 -15.67 39.37
C HIS A 474 9.85 -15.50 38.00
N TYR A 475 10.63 -14.99 37.05
CA TYR A 475 10.22 -14.75 35.68
C TYR A 475 11.30 -15.22 34.71
N ARG A 476 10.87 -16.05 33.76
CA ARG A 476 11.69 -16.48 32.63
C ARG A 476 11.10 -15.90 31.34
N PRO A 477 11.81 -15.00 30.64
CA PRO A 477 11.32 -14.40 29.40
C PRO A 477 11.13 -15.45 28.30
N ASN A 478 10.27 -15.15 27.34
CA ASN A 478 10.04 -16.05 26.20
C ASN A 478 11.32 -16.14 25.35
N GLY A 479 11.67 -17.34 24.87
CA GLY A 479 12.91 -17.56 24.13
C GLY A 479 14.18 -17.47 24.99
N ALA A 480 14.08 -17.55 26.33
CA ALA A 480 15.27 -17.54 27.21
C ALA A 480 16.28 -18.68 26.94
N ALA A 481 15.89 -19.71 26.19
CA ALA A 481 16.78 -20.77 25.74
C ALA A 481 17.53 -20.44 24.43
N ASP A 482 17.12 -19.37 23.73
CA ASP A 482 17.71 -18.99 22.45
C ASP A 482 19.10 -18.35 22.64
N PRO A 483 20.06 -18.54 21.72
CA PRO A 483 21.41 -17.98 21.83
C PRO A 483 21.47 -16.44 21.92
N GLY A 484 20.43 -15.73 21.46
CA GLY A 484 20.34 -14.26 21.54
C GLY A 484 19.65 -13.73 22.81
N GLY A 485 19.33 -14.62 23.75
CA GLY A 485 18.57 -14.31 24.96
C GLY A 485 17.05 -14.19 24.73
N GLY A 486 16.32 -14.13 25.85
CA GLY A 486 14.87 -14.02 25.83
C GLY A 486 14.36 -12.64 25.38
N SER A 487 13.03 -12.51 25.36
CA SER A 487 12.34 -11.22 25.30
C SER A 487 11.16 -11.17 26.25
N ILE A 488 10.97 -9.97 26.78
CA ILE A 488 9.78 -9.56 27.49
C ILE A 488 8.72 -9.29 26.43
N TYR A 489 7.72 -10.16 26.35
CA TYR A 489 6.51 -9.89 25.60
C TYR A 489 5.45 -9.37 26.57
N ALA A 490 4.98 -8.14 26.37
CA ALA A 490 3.97 -7.53 27.24
C ALA A 490 2.73 -8.42 27.41
N ARG A 491 2.29 -9.13 26.34
CA ARG A 491 1.20 -10.12 26.42
C ARG A 491 1.53 -11.35 27.28
N VAL A 492 2.79 -11.78 27.33
CA VAL A 492 3.22 -12.91 28.17
C VAL A 492 3.35 -12.46 29.63
N CYS A 493 3.88 -11.26 29.88
CA CYS A 493 3.85 -10.64 31.20
C CYS A 493 2.41 -10.45 31.69
N ALA A 494 1.50 -10.04 30.79
CA ALA A 494 0.08 -9.97 31.08
C ALA A 494 -0.49 -11.35 31.44
N ARG A 495 -0.02 -12.47 30.88
CA ARG A 495 -0.47 -13.80 31.32
C ARG A 495 -0.07 -14.11 32.77
N SER A 496 1.07 -13.58 33.23
CA SER A 496 1.53 -13.72 34.62
C SER A 496 0.64 -13.03 35.66
N TRP A 497 -0.33 -12.19 35.25
CA TRP A 497 -1.34 -11.57 36.12
C TRP A 497 -2.72 -11.34 35.49
N ALA A 498 -3.04 -11.84 34.29
CA ALA A 498 -4.29 -11.57 33.54
C ALA A 498 -4.80 -12.72 32.66
N SER A 499 -4.30 -13.94 32.84
CA SER A 499 -4.81 -15.11 32.11
C SER A 499 -6.30 -15.38 32.42
N SER A 500 -7.13 -15.40 31.36
CA SER A 500 -8.49 -15.96 31.37
C SER A 500 -8.53 -17.50 31.34
N THR A 501 -7.36 -18.14 31.30
CA THR A 501 -7.19 -19.60 31.25
C THR A 501 -6.80 -20.21 32.60
N GLY A 502 -7.03 -19.50 33.72
CA GLY A 502 -7.12 -20.12 35.05
C GLY A 502 -5.84 -20.20 35.90
N GLY A 503 -4.79 -19.41 35.62
CA GLY A 503 -3.54 -19.44 36.41
C GLY A 503 -2.88 -18.08 36.70
N GLY A 504 -3.61 -16.96 36.57
CA GLY A 504 -3.05 -15.62 36.77
C GLY A 504 -2.83 -15.25 38.25
N TYR A 505 -1.84 -14.39 38.51
CA TYR A 505 -1.63 -13.77 39.82
C TYR A 505 -2.79 -12.84 40.19
N GLY A 506 -3.63 -13.30 41.13
CA GLY A 506 -4.88 -12.66 41.54
C GLY A 506 -4.77 -11.17 41.88
N PRO A 507 -3.80 -10.73 42.72
CA PRO A 507 -3.67 -9.32 43.09
C PRO A 507 -3.46 -8.40 41.87
N GLY A 508 -2.67 -8.83 40.89
CA GLY A 508 -2.43 -8.06 39.67
C GLY A 508 -3.65 -8.00 38.73
N ILE A 509 -4.42 -9.10 38.62
CA ILE A 509 -5.69 -9.12 37.86
C ILE A 509 -6.65 -8.07 38.39
N GLU A 510 -6.86 -8.07 39.71
CA GLU A 510 -7.87 -7.24 40.33
C GLU A 510 -7.46 -5.76 40.29
N LEU A 511 -6.16 -5.50 40.41
CA LEU A 511 -5.61 -4.17 40.26
C LEU A 511 -5.86 -3.59 38.85
N VAL A 512 -5.55 -4.35 37.79
CA VAL A 512 -5.80 -3.91 36.41
C VAL A 512 -7.29 -3.76 36.11
N ARG A 513 -8.13 -4.69 36.60
CA ARG A 513 -9.59 -4.59 36.47
C ARG A 513 -10.13 -3.35 37.17
N ARG A 514 -9.65 -3.07 38.40
CA ARG A 514 -10.02 -1.87 39.15
C ARG A 514 -9.66 -0.61 38.37
N TRP A 515 -8.41 -0.47 37.92
CA TRP A 515 -8.00 0.67 37.11
C TRP A 515 -8.79 0.80 35.81
N THR A 516 -9.10 -0.32 35.15
CA THR A 516 -9.92 -0.29 33.93
C THR A 516 -11.34 0.20 34.21
N ARG A 517 -11.95 -0.22 35.32
CA ARG A 517 -13.26 0.28 35.77
C ARG A 517 -13.22 1.76 36.13
N GLU A 518 -12.21 2.18 36.89
CA GLU A 518 -12.02 3.57 37.33
C GLU A 518 -11.76 4.54 36.17
N ARG A 519 -11.01 4.09 35.15
CA ARG A 519 -10.61 4.92 34.00
C ARG A 519 -11.51 4.79 32.78
N GLY A 520 -12.41 3.80 32.75
CA GLY A 520 -13.25 3.49 31.58
C GLY A 520 -12.48 2.92 30.37
N GLN A 521 -11.17 2.69 30.50
CA GLN A 521 -10.30 2.13 29.45
C GLN A 521 -9.10 1.40 30.08
N PRO A 522 -8.46 0.46 29.35
CA PRO A 522 -7.27 -0.23 29.85
C PRO A 522 -6.13 0.77 30.17
N PRO A 523 -5.54 0.75 31.37
CA PRO A 523 -4.44 1.65 31.71
C PRO A 523 -3.14 1.26 30.99
N SER A 524 -2.24 2.23 30.81
CA SER A 524 -0.83 1.94 30.52
C SER A 524 -0.19 1.33 31.77
N LEU A 525 0.58 0.26 31.59
CA LEU A 525 1.16 -0.50 32.70
C LEU A 525 2.69 -0.45 32.67
N ARG A 526 3.32 -0.60 33.83
CA ARG A 526 4.76 -0.81 34.00
C ARG A 526 5.01 -2.02 34.88
N ILE A 527 6.20 -2.60 34.75
CA ILE A 527 6.66 -3.74 35.54
C ILE A 527 8.11 -3.51 35.96
N ALA A 528 8.51 -4.05 37.10
CA ALA A 528 9.89 -4.02 37.54
C ALA A 528 10.51 -5.41 37.38
N LEU A 529 11.71 -5.47 36.83
CA LEU A 529 12.52 -6.68 36.67
C LEU A 529 13.83 -6.53 37.44
N PHE A 530 14.21 -7.56 38.19
CA PHE A 530 15.44 -7.55 38.98
C PHE A 530 16.26 -8.83 38.76
N THR A 531 17.58 -8.68 38.67
CA THR A 531 18.54 -9.80 38.60
C THR A 531 19.90 -9.32 39.11
N VAL A 532 20.87 -10.21 39.28
CA VAL A 532 22.25 -9.84 39.64
C VAL A 532 23.19 -10.33 38.55
N ILE A 533 24.03 -9.42 38.04
CA ILE A 533 25.04 -9.72 37.03
C ILE A 533 26.38 -9.99 37.72
N ALA A 534 26.92 -11.18 37.52
CA ALA A 534 28.27 -11.54 37.93
C ALA A 534 29.25 -11.21 36.80
N ASN A 535 30.06 -10.17 37.01
CA ASN A 535 31.10 -9.76 36.08
C ASN A 535 32.46 -10.31 36.54
N ASP A 536 33.18 -10.98 35.64
CA ASP A 536 34.45 -11.67 35.96
C ASP A 536 35.72 -10.84 35.70
N ARG A 537 35.62 -9.73 34.97
CA ARG A 537 36.76 -8.87 34.62
C ARG A 537 36.37 -7.43 34.36
N ASP A 538 37.36 -6.55 34.41
CA ASP A 538 37.20 -5.14 34.04
C ASP A 538 36.76 -4.99 32.58
N ARG A 539 35.68 -4.23 32.36
CA ARG A 539 35.22 -3.88 31.02
C ARG A 539 34.41 -2.58 31.00
N VAL A 540 34.29 -1.99 29.82
CA VAL A 540 33.31 -0.93 29.56
C VAL A 540 32.04 -1.61 29.05
N VAL A 541 30.90 -1.26 29.63
CA VAL A 541 29.58 -1.72 29.19
C VAL A 541 28.73 -0.56 28.74
N GLN A 542 27.93 -0.81 27.70
CA GLN A 542 26.87 0.07 27.24
C GLN A 542 25.51 -0.42 27.74
N ALA A 543 24.74 0.46 28.36
CA ALA A 543 23.38 0.18 28.79
C ALA A 543 22.39 0.29 27.62
N LEU A 544 21.56 -0.74 27.41
CA LEU A 544 20.56 -0.79 26.34
C LEU A 544 19.17 -1.18 26.90
N PRO A 545 18.55 -0.34 27.76
CA PRO A 545 17.21 -0.59 28.33
C PRO A 545 16.10 -0.65 27.28
N ASN A 546 16.21 0.12 26.20
CA ASN A 546 15.17 0.28 25.19
C ASN A 546 15.46 -0.58 23.93
N TRP A 547 16.13 -1.72 24.13
CA TRP A 547 16.49 -2.62 23.02
C TRP A 547 15.34 -3.54 22.62
N ARG A 548 15.33 -3.91 21.32
CA ARG A 548 14.36 -4.75 20.62
C ARG A 548 13.06 -4.00 20.26
N SER A 549 12.07 -4.70 19.71
CA SER A 549 10.99 -4.09 18.93
C SER A 549 9.97 -3.37 19.81
N ALA A 550 9.73 -2.09 19.49
CA ALA A 550 8.81 -1.21 20.20
C ALA A 550 9.13 -1.08 21.71
N SER A 551 10.42 -1.07 22.04
CA SER A 551 10.93 -0.89 23.40
C SER A 551 11.22 0.59 23.64
N TRP A 552 10.49 1.22 24.57
CA TRP A 552 10.69 2.63 24.95
C TRP A 552 10.19 2.92 26.35
N GLY A 553 10.79 3.92 26.98
CA GLY A 553 10.41 4.37 28.32
C GLY A 553 10.88 3.41 29.40
N ASN A 554 11.73 2.46 29.05
CA ASN A 554 12.40 1.59 30.01
C ASN A 554 13.51 2.36 30.68
N ARG A 555 13.62 2.16 32.00
CA ARG A 555 14.66 2.72 32.84
C ARG A 555 15.47 1.57 33.41
N MET A 556 16.79 1.74 33.47
CA MET A 556 17.70 0.71 33.95
C MET A 556 18.58 1.29 35.05
N TRP A 557 18.75 0.53 36.11
CA TRP A 557 19.70 0.83 37.17
C TRP A 557 20.68 -0.32 37.31
N LEU A 558 21.98 0.01 37.30
CA LEU A 558 23.06 -0.94 37.54
C LEU A 558 23.76 -0.55 38.83
N ASN A 559 23.81 -1.48 39.78
CA ASN A 559 24.22 -1.26 41.17
C ASN A 559 23.67 0.08 41.74
N GLY A 560 22.42 0.36 41.41
CA GLY A 560 21.70 1.51 41.90
C GLY A 560 21.91 2.85 41.19
N ARG A 561 22.85 2.93 40.24
CA ARG A 561 22.98 4.08 39.34
C ARG A 561 22.03 3.93 38.16
N GLU A 562 21.19 4.94 37.91
CA GLU A 562 20.38 5.00 36.70
C GLU A 562 21.27 5.17 35.47
N LEU A 563 21.07 4.31 34.47
CA LEU A 563 21.74 4.35 33.19
C LEU A 563 20.69 4.63 32.10
N ARG A 564 20.97 5.64 31.27
CA ARG A 564 20.17 5.97 30.09
C ARG A 564 20.56 5.07 28.92
N ASP A 565 19.70 5.05 27.91
CA ASP A 565 19.96 4.29 26.69
C ASP A 565 21.21 4.79 25.96
N GLY A 566 22.19 3.90 25.83
CA GLY A 566 23.49 4.19 25.24
C GLY A 566 24.58 4.62 26.24
N ASP A 567 24.26 4.85 27.52
CA ASP A 567 25.26 5.25 28.52
C ASP A 567 26.40 4.22 28.62
N LEU A 568 27.63 4.71 28.73
CA LEU A 568 28.82 3.89 28.97
C LEU A 568 29.22 3.97 30.44
N VAL A 569 29.50 2.81 31.05
CA VAL A 569 30.09 2.71 32.37
C VAL A 569 31.20 1.67 32.40
N ARG A 570 32.24 1.92 33.18
CA ARG A 570 33.29 0.95 33.45
C ARG A 570 32.90 0.15 34.68
N ILE A 571 32.93 -1.18 34.57
CA ILE A 571 32.65 -2.10 35.67
C ILE A 571 33.86 -3.00 35.90
N ALA A 572 34.24 -3.20 37.17
CA ALA A 572 35.28 -4.14 37.60
C ALA A 572 34.70 -5.53 37.90
N ALA A 573 35.54 -6.53 38.14
CA ALA A 573 35.07 -7.85 38.58
C ALA A 573 34.22 -7.74 39.88
N GLY A 574 33.07 -8.42 39.93
CA GLY A 574 32.16 -8.41 41.07
C GLY A 574 30.68 -8.57 40.70
N LEU A 575 29.80 -8.33 41.69
CA LEU A 575 28.35 -8.48 41.53
C LEU A 575 27.67 -7.13 41.32
N TYR A 576 26.77 -7.06 40.34
CA TYR A 576 26.03 -5.85 39.98
C TYR A 576 24.52 -6.13 39.95
N PRO A 577 23.79 -5.70 40.99
CA PRO A 577 22.32 -5.71 40.98
C PRO A 577 21.80 -4.89 39.81
N LEU A 578 20.97 -5.50 38.97
CA LEU A 578 20.38 -4.90 37.78
C LEU A 578 18.86 -4.83 37.98
N LEU A 579 18.34 -3.61 38.00
CA LEU A 579 16.91 -3.33 38.05
C LEU A 579 16.50 -2.70 36.72
N VAL A 580 15.40 -3.16 36.14
CA VAL A 580 14.80 -2.56 34.94
C VAL A 580 13.33 -2.28 35.20
N ASP A 581 12.93 -1.03 35.03
CA ASP A 581 11.53 -0.62 35.00
C ASP A 581 11.10 -0.58 33.53
N VAL A 582 10.13 -1.42 33.20
CA VAL A 582 9.74 -1.78 31.84
C VAL A 582 8.34 -1.25 31.59
N ALA A 583 8.20 -0.33 30.63
CA ALA A 583 6.91 0.17 30.20
C ALA A 583 6.21 -0.87 29.31
N LEU A 584 5.04 -1.35 29.69
CA LEU A 584 4.26 -2.26 28.85
C LEU A 584 3.47 -1.47 27.82
N VAL A 585 4.06 -1.31 26.63
CA VAL A 585 3.47 -0.54 25.54
C VAL A 585 2.94 -1.48 24.46
N GLY A 586 1.60 -1.53 24.31
CA GLY A 586 0.94 -2.39 23.33
C GLY A 586 1.02 -3.90 23.64
N GLY A 587 0.25 -4.72 22.91
CA GLY A 587 0.21 -6.17 23.12
C GLY A 587 1.42 -6.94 22.57
N TYR A 588 2.24 -6.32 21.72
CA TYR A 588 3.22 -7.01 20.86
C TYR A 588 4.64 -6.43 20.93
N SER A 589 4.90 -5.47 21.83
CA SER A 589 6.28 -5.04 22.07
C SER A 589 7.11 -6.23 22.55
N SER A 590 8.29 -6.40 21.97
CA SER A 590 9.29 -7.37 22.44
C SER A 590 10.47 -6.58 22.98
N GLN A 591 10.64 -6.56 24.28
CA GLN A 591 11.66 -5.76 24.94
C GLN A 591 12.75 -6.68 25.45
N ALA A 592 14.01 -6.29 25.27
CA ALA A 592 15.14 -7.12 25.69
C ALA A 592 16.25 -6.26 26.31
N PRO A 593 15.98 -5.64 27.48
CA PRO A 593 16.95 -4.80 28.17
C PRO A 593 18.21 -5.61 28.45
N ARG A 594 19.37 -5.04 28.11
CA ARG A 594 20.64 -5.77 28.13
C ARG A 594 21.82 -4.82 28.35
N LEU A 595 22.97 -5.42 28.62
CA LEU A 595 24.27 -4.75 28.63
C LEU A 595 25.11 -5.29 27.47
N ARG A 596 25.85 -4.41 26.80
CA ARG A 596 26.79 -4.78 25.73
C ARG A 596 28.20 -4.41 26.16
N GLU A 597 29.15 -5.34 26.08
CA GLU A 597 30.57 -4.99 26.22
C GLU A 597 30.94 -4.04 25.07
N TYR A 598 31.46 -2.86 25.41
CA TYR A 598 31.74 -1.79 24.47
C TYR A 598 33.24 -1.68 24.24
N THR A 599 33.70 -2.17 23.10
CA THR A 599 35.13 -2.28 22.80
C THR A 599 35.70 -1.02 22.15
N PRO A 600 37.03 -0.84 22.11
CA PRO A 600 37.65 0.22 21.32
C PRO A 600 37.31 0.15 19.82
N ALA A 601 37.04 -1.04 19.29
CA ALA A 601 36.61 -1.22 17.91
C ALA A 601 35.20 -0.67 17.69
N ASP A 602 34.27 -0.96 18.61
CA ASP A 602 32.91 -0.41 18.59
C ASP A 602 32.93 1.13 18.65
N ARG A 603 33.76 1.70 19.54
CA ARG A 603 33.94 3.15 19.63
C ARG A 603 34.38 3.76 18.29
N ARG A 604 35.40 3.17 17.64
CA ARG A 604 35.89 3.67 16.35
C ARG A 604 34.81 3.56 15.27
N ALA A 605 34.09 2.45 15.23
CA ALA A 605 33.00 2.23 14.29
C ALA A 605 31.85 3.23 14.50
N ASP A 606 31.36 3.38 15.73
CA ASP A 606 30.27 4.31 16.07
C ASP A 606 30.67 5.76 15.84
N THR A 607 31.90 6.15 16.19
CA THR A 607 32.41 7.52 15.94
C THR A 607 32.52 7.80 14.45
N ALA A 608 33.09 6.88 13.67
CA ALA A 608 33.20 7.03 12.22
C ALA A 608 31.83 7.09 11.55
N ALA A 609 30.88 6.27 12.01
CA ALA A 609 29.50 6.26 11.53
C ALA A 609 28.77 7.56 11.86
N ALA A 610 28.95 8.10 13.08
CA ALA A 610 28.40 9.38 13.48
C ALA A 610 28.97 10.54 12.66
N ASP A 611 30.29 10.56 12.44
CA ASP A 611 30.96 11.58 11.64
C ASP A 611 30.55 11.50 10.17
N ALA A 612 30.41 10.29 9.61
CA ALA A 612 29.92 10.09 8.25
C ALA A 612 28.47 10.53 8.10
N ALA A 613 27.59 10.15 9.04
CA ALA A 613 26.19 10.55 9.03
C ALA A 613 26.03 12.07 9.17
N ALA A 614 26.81 12.72 10.03
CA ALA A 614 26.79 14.16 10.21
C ALA A 614 27.25 14.91 8.94
N ARG A 615 28.29 14.44 8.25
CA ARG A 615 28.70 15.00 6.95
C ARG A 615 27.63 14.81 5.88
N ALA A 616 27.03 13.62 5.84
CA ALA A 616 26.04 13.26 4.82
C ALA A 616 24.72 14.03 4.96
N ALA A 617 24.23 14.27 6.17
CA ALA A 617 22.90 14.81 6.43
C ALA A 617 22.64 16.21 5.84
N PHE A 618 23.69 17.01 5.67
CA PHE A 618 23.63 18.37 5.14
C PHE A 618 24.10 18.50 3.69
N SER A 619 24.50 17.39 3.06
CA SER A 619 24.88 17.38 1.65
C SER A 619 23.64 17.39 0.76
N ASP A 620 23.62 18.26 -0.25
CA ASP A 620 22.65 18.30 -1.34
C ASP A 620 22.97 17.31 -2.47
N ASP A 621 24.15 16.71 -2.42
CA ASP A 621 24.50 15.58 -3.28
C ASP A 621 23.81 14.27 -2.81
N PRO A 622 22.89 13.68 -3.62
CA PRO A 622 22.23 12.41 -3.29
C PRO A 622 23.17 11.21 -3.20
N THR A 623 24.40 11.32 -3.70
CA THR A 623 25.42 10.26 -3.65
C THR A 623 26.15 10.24 -2.30
N VAL A 624 26.16 11.38 -1.61
CA VAL A 624 26.72 11.55 -0.27
C VAL A 624 25.62 11.45 0.79
N ASN A 625 24.42 11.98 0.53
CA ASN A 625 23.28 11.97 1.43
C ASN A 625 22.33 10.79 1.14
N PRO A 626 22.37 9.70 1.91
CA PRO A 626 21.59 8.50 1.62
C PRO A 626 20.07 8.70 1.80
N LEU A 627 19.60 9.69 2.58
CA LEU A 627 18.18 10.04 2.62
C LEU A 627 17.74 10.68 1.31
N LEU A 628 18.51 11.65 0.83
CA LEU A 628 18.22 12.30 -0.44
C LEU A 628 18.27 11.29 -1.59
N GLY A 629 19.27 10.41 -1.61
CA GLY A 629 19.34 9.27 -2.51
C GLY A 629 18.10 8.37 -2.42
N SER A 630 17.61 8.07 -1.21
CA SER A 630 16.39 7.29 -0.98
C SER A 630 15.14 7.98 -1.55
N VAL A 631 15.01 9.30 -1.36
CA VAL A 631 13.88 10.08 -1.89
C VAL A 631 13.88 10.07 -3.42
N HIS A 632 15.02 10.32 -4.07
CA HIS A 632 15.11 10.28 -5.53
C HIS A 632 14.83 8.87 -6.08
N ALA A 633 15.34 7.82 -5.42
CA ALA A 633 15.06 6.44 -5.79
C ALA A 633 13.56 6.11 -5.71
N ILE A 634 12.90 6.52 -4.61
CA ILE A 634 11.45 6.38 -4.46
C ILE A 634 10.70 7.18 -5.53
N ARG A 635 11.06 8.44 -5.78
CA ARG A 635 10.43 9.27 -6.83
C ARG A 635 10.51 8.56 -8.18
N ARG A 636 11.69 8.10 -8.59
CA ARG A 636 11.88 7.36 -9.85
C ARG A 636 10.97 6.13 -9.89
N SER A 637 10.93 5.40 -8.79
CA SER A 637 10.09 4.22 -8.64
C SER A 637 8.60 4.54 -8.83
N LEU A 638 8.11 5.64 -8.25
CA LEU A 638 6.74 6.13 -8.45
C LEU A 638 6.48 6.56 -9.90
N LEU A 639 7.37 7.35 -10.50
CA LEU A 639 7.22 7.79 -11.90
C LEU A 639 7.25 6.62 -12.89
N ARG A 640 8.06 5.61 -12.61
CA ARG A 640 8.10 4.36 -13.37
C ARG A 640 6.82 3.56 -13.19
N GLN A 641 6.33 3.44 -11.97
CA GLN A 641 5.07 2.77 -11.70
C GLN A 641 3.92 3.47 -12.42
N ALA A 642 3.95 4.80 -12.49
CA ALA A 642 3.12 5.59 -13.38
C ALA A 642 3.29 5.03 -14.80
N SER A 643 4.42 5.28 -15.47
CA SER A 643 4.58 4.95 -16.89
C SER A 643 4.24 3.50 -17.26
N LEU A 644 4.57 2.52 -16.41
CA LEU A 644 4.29 1.10 -16.65
C LEU A 644 2.83 0.70 -16.51
N ARG A 645 2.12 1.22 -15.51
CA ARG A 645 0.70 0.90 -15.37
C ARG A 645 -0.12 1.77 -16.31
N VAL A 646 0.25 3.03 -16.41
CA VAL A 646 -0.59 4.09 -16.88
C VAL A 646 -0.58 4.27 -18.39
N GLY A 647 0.49 3.87 -19.07
CA GLY A 647 0.75 4.41 -20.41
C GLY A 647 1.01 5.91 -20.32
N SER A 648 0.60 6.68 -21.33
CA SER A 648 0.80 8.14 -21.39
C SER A 648 -0.12 8.98 -20.49
N ASP A 649 -1.10 8.38 -19.77
CA ASP A 649 -2.36 9.09 -19.46
C ASP A 649 -2.74 9.31 -17.95
N GLY A 650 -1.87 9.03 -16.97
CA GLY A 650 -2.07 9.16 -15.50
C GLY A 650 -2.43 7.93 -14.60
N TRP A 651 -2.06 7.98 -13.30
CA TRP A 651 -2.26 6.90 -12.30
C TRP A 651 -3.72 6.47 -12.06
N ARG A 652 -3.91 5.24 -11.54
CA ARG A 652 -5.21 4.80 -11.01
C ARG A 652 -5.62 5.65 -9.81
N ILE A 653 -6.75 6.33 -9.94
CA ILE A 653 -7.11 7.40 -9.02
C ILE A 653 -7.38 6.93 -7.57
N TRP A 654 -7.77 5.68 -7.31
CA TRP A 654 -7.93 5.16 -5.94
C TRP A 654 -6.63 4.63 -5.32
N GLU A 655 -5.63 4.31 -6.13
CA GLU A 655 -4.34 3.80 -5.66
C GLU A 655 -3.42 4.96 -5.23
N THR A 656 -3.64 6.16 -5.78
CA THR A 656 -2.82 7.37 -5.54
C THR A 656 -3.24 8.26 -4.38
N GLN A 657 -4.41 8.03 -3.77
CA GLN A 657 -5.04 9.09 -2.99
C GLN A 657 -4.25 9.48 -1.74
N GLU A 658 -3.51 8.54 -1.15
CA GLU A 658 -3.33 8.59 0.29
C GLU A 658 -1.96 9.12 0.70
N ALA A 659 -0.90 8.64 0.06
CA ALA A 659 0.46 9.16 0.25
C ALA A 659 1.09 9.75 -1.01
N VAL A 660 0.63 9.34 -2.22
CA VAL A 660 1.20 9.83 -3.48
C VAL A 660 0.84 11.30 -3.73
N LEU A 661 -0.42 11.70 -3.49
CA LEU A 661 -0.83 13.12 -3.58
C LEU A 661 -0.07 14.01 -2.58
N PRO A 662 -0.01 13.68 -1.27
CA PRO A 662 0.88 14.35 -0.32
C PRO A 662 2.33 14.49 -0.77
N PHE A 663 2.90 13.41 -1.32
CA PHE A 663 4.26 13.40 -1.83
C PHE A 663 4.42 14.33 -3.03
N ALA A 664 3.56 14.22 -4.05
CA ALA A 664 3.61 15.06 -5.25
C ALA A 664 3.49 16.55 -4.91
N ARG A 665 2.61 16.89 -3.96
CA ARG A 665 2.45 18.27 -3.46
C ARG A 665 3.71 18.77 -2.75
N THR A 666 4.24 17.96 -1.84
CA THR A 666 5.47 18.30 -1.11
C THR A 666 6.64 18.46 -2.08
N TRP A 667 6.78 17.53 -3.02
CA TRP A 667 7.84 17.57 -4.02
C TRP A 667 7.79 18.84 -4.86
N LEU A 668 6.62 19.23 -5.35
CA LEU A 668 6.41 20.49 -6.05
C LEU A 668 6.85 21.70 -5.21
N GLY A 669 6.49 21.74 -3.92
CA GLY A 669 6.90 22.83 -3.02
C GLY A 669 8.41 22.91 -2.79
N LEU A 670 9.06 21.75 -2.63
CA LEU A 670 10.50 21.68 -2.32
C LEU A 670 11.40 21.88 -3.54
N THR A 671 10.98 21.41 -4.70
CA THR A 671 11.84 21.31 -5.89
C THR A 671 11.37 22.17 -7.05
N GLY A 672 10.11 22.59 -7.06
CA GLY A 672 9.47 23.28 -8.18
C GLY A 672 9.07 22.36 -9.33
N GLU A 673 9.36 21.06 -9.27
CA GLU A 673 8.98 20.11 -10.31
C GLU A 673 7.54 19.64 -10.15
N GLU A 674 6.79 19.73 -11.25
CA GLU A 674 5.40 19.31 -11.32
C GLU A 674 5.26 17.81 -11.54
N THR A 675 5.61 17.03 -10.52
CA THR A 675 5.46 15.57 -10.55
C THR A 675 4.01 15.14 -10.76
N ALA A 676 3.02 15.97 -10.40
CA ALA A 676 1.60 15.72 -10.69
C ALA A 676 1.30 15.48 -12.18
N THR A 677 2.01 16.17 -13.08
CA THR A 677 1.87 15.97 -14.54
C THR A 677 2.44 14.62 -14.96
N ALA A 678 3.62 14.25 -14.48
CA ALA A 678 4.24 12.97 -14.78
C ALA A 678 3.50 11.77 -14.14
N LEU A 679 2.74 12.01 -13.08
CA LEU A 679 1.81 11.04 -12.48
C LEU A 679 0.40 11.12 -13.13
N GLY A 680 0.19 12.00 -14.13
CA GLY A 680 -1.10 12.31 -14.77
C GLY A 680 -2.25 12.63 -13.81
N ILE A 681 -1.93 13.17 -12.63
CA ILE A 681 -2.90 13.73 -11.69
C ILE A 681 -3.49 15.02 -12.27
N ARG A 682 -2.66 15.80 -12.98
CA ARG A 682 -3.03 17.12 -13.51
C ARG A 682 -4.28 17.09 -14.39
N ASP A 683 -4.40 16.04 -15.22
CA ASP A 683 -5.48 15.88 -16.19
C ASP A 683 -6.64 15.00 -15.68
N ALA A 684 -6.57 14.53 -14.42
CA ALA A 684 -7.58 13.64 -13.84
C ALA A 684 -8.85 14.37 -13.36
N ALA A 685 -8.95 15.69 -13.52
CA ALA A 685 -10.08 16.47 -13.00
C ALA A 685 -11.45 16.00 -13.54
N SER A 686 -11.55 15.76 -14.86
CA SER A 686 -12.79 15.27 -15.48
C SER A 686 -13.24 13.93 -14.89
N LEU A 687 -12.29 13.05 -14.60
CA LEU A 687 -12.55 11.79 -13.93
C LEU A 687 -13.00 11.99 -12.49
N VAL A 688 -12.28 12.78 -11.69
CA VAL A 688 -12.64 13.08 -10.29
C VAL A 688 -14.08 13.58 -10.23
N VAL A 689 -14.42 14.48 -11.16
CA VAL A 689 -15.77 15.03 -11.26
C VAL A 689 -16.80 13.96 -11.53
N ARG A 690 -16.57 13.12 -12.55
CA ARG A 690 -17.51 12.06 -12.93
C ARG A 690 -17.64 10.99 -11.84
N LEU A 691 -16.52 10.59 -11.23
CA LEU A 691 -16.52 9.59 -10.16
C LEU A 691 -17.11 10.12 -8.85
N SER A 692 -17.05 11.43 -8.59
CA SER A 692 -17.73 12.04 -7.43
C SER A 692 -19.27 11.93 -7.47
N GLU A 693 -19.83 11.60 -8.63
CA GLU A 693 -21.27 11.40 -8.86
C GLU A 693 -21.67 9.91 -8.70
N THR A 694 -20.73 9.04 -8.37
CA THR A 694 -20.93 7.59 -8.23
C THR A 694 -21.25 7.18 -6.78
N TRP A 695 -21.19 5.88 -6.47
CA TRP A 695 -21.61 5.29 -5.19
C TRP A 695 -20.58 5.43 -4.06
N GLU A 696 -19.33 5.79 -4.35
CA GLU A 696 -18.31 6.14 -3.34
C GLU A 696 -17.92 7.63 -3.40
N PRO A 697 -18.90 8.55 -3.34
CA PRO A 697 -18.63 9.97 -3.55
C PRO A 697 -17.59 10.47 -2.55
N THR A 698 -17.63 9.99 -1.29
CA THR A 698 -16.68 10.37 -0.24
C THR A 698 -15.21 10.17 -0.64
N ARG A 699 -14.86 9.04 -1.30
CA ARG A 699 -13.46 8.80 -1.71
C ARG A 699 -13.02 9.78 -2.80
N PHE A 700 -13.88 10.01 -3.79
CA PHE A 700 -13.58 10.94 -4.89
C PHE A 700 -13.63 12.41 -4.50
N ARG A 701 -14.43 12.74 -3.49
CA ARG A 701 -14.43 14.08 -2.88
C ARG A 701 -13.17 14.32 -2.05
N TYR A 702 -12.64 13.30 -1.37
CA TYR A 702 -11.30 13.39 -0.77
C TYR A 702 -10.24 13.67 -1.83
N LEU A 703 -10.24 12.94 -2.95
CA LEU A 703 -9.36 13.22 -4.09
C LEU A 703 -9.50 14.63 -4.63
N ALA A 704 -10.74 15.13 -4.75
CA ALA A 704 -10.99 16.50 -5.19
C ALA A 704 -10.30 17.51 -4.27
N TRP A 705 -10.39 17.32 -2.95
CA TRP A 705 -9.68 18.16 -1.97
C TRP A 705 -8.16 17.98 -2.00
N ALA A 706 -7.68 16.73 -1.97
CA ALA A 706 -6.25 16.41 -1.88
C ALA A 706 -5.47 16.77 -3.15
N GLY A 707 -6.09 16.64 -4.32
CA GLY A 707 -5.53 16.99 -5.60
C GLY A 707 -5.80 18.43 -6.03
N LEU A 708 -6.58 19.22 -5.26
CA LEU A 708 -7.13 20.49 -5.72
C LEU A 708 -6.07 21.43 -6.32
N SER A 709 -4.95 21.62 -5.62
CA SER A 709 -3.84 22.47 -6.09
C SER A 709 -2.95 21.83 -7.14
N LEU A 710 -3.17 20.55 -7.46
CA LEU A 710 -2.39 19.75 -8.42
C LEU A 710 -3.12 19.57 -9.77
N PHE A 711 -4.42 19.85 -9.85
CA PHE A 711 -5.16 19.87 -11.11
C PHE A 711 -4.79 21.08 -11.97
N ALA A 712 -5.01 20.95 -13.28
CA ALA A 712 -4.89 22.06 -14.21
C ALA A 712 -5.72 23.27 -13.75
N ARG A 713 -5.16 24.48 -13.89
CA ARG A 713 -5.73 25.72 -13.33
C ARG A 713 -7.16 25.97 -13.78
N GLU A 714 -7.46 25.65 -15.02
CA GLU A 714 -8.78 25.73 -15.65
C GLU A 714 -9.81 24.77 -15.04
N ASP A 715 -9.38 23.68 -14.41
CA ASP A 715 -10.28 22.68 -13.83
C ASP A 715 -10.48 22.87 -12.31
N GLN A 716 -9.61 23.63 -11.65
CA GLN A 716 -9.63 23.82 -10.19
C GLN A 716 -10.97 24.36 -9.66
N ALA A 717 -11.60 25.30 -10.37
CA ALA A 717 -12.91 25.83 -9.96
C ALA A 717 -14.01 24.77 -10.04
N THR A 718 -13.98 23.93 -11.08
CA THR A 718 -14.95 22.85 -11.26
C THR A 718 -14.77 21.77 -10.21
N VAL A 719 -13.53 21.36 -9.94
CA VAL A 719 -13.20 20.41 -8.86
C VAL A 719 -13.55 20.98 -7.49
N LEU A 720 -13.27 22.26 -7.22
CA LEU A 720 -13.66 22.91 -5.97
C LEU A 720 -15.18 22.90 -5.77
N GLY A 721 -15.96 23.16 -6.84
CA GLY A 721 -17.42 23.12 -6.77
C GLY A 721 -17.95 21.77 -6.28
N ILE A 722 -17.29 20.68 -6.68
CA ILE A 722 -17.60 19.32 -6.25
C ILE A 722 -17.11 19.06 -4.84
N ALA A 723 -15.89 19.46 -4.54
CA ALA A 723 -15.29 19.30 -3.22
C ALA A 723 -16.16 19.97 -2.14
N ARG A 724 -16.72 21.15 -2.44
CA ARG A 724 -17.65 21.90 -1.58
C ARG A 724 -18.94 21.15 -1.23
N THR A 725 -19.37 20.18 -2.04
CA THR A 725 -20.53 19.34 -1.70
C THR A 725 -20.23 18.35 -0.56
N HIS A 726 -19.00 18.34 -0.04
CA HIS A 726 -18.57 17.42 1.00
C HIS A 726 -17.45 17.97 1.88
N THR A 727 -17.82 18.28 3.12
CA THR A 727 -16.89 18.70 4.17
C THR A 727 -16.83 17.68 5.31
N GLU A 728 -17.33 16.46 5.07
CA GLU A 728 -17.22 15.36 6.02
C GLU A 728 -15.95 14.57 5.73
N PHE A 729 -14.92 14.83 6.53
CA PHE A 729 -13.66 14.11 6.47
C PHE A 729 -13.72 12.88 7.37
N ARG A 730 -13.08 11.80 6.95
CA ARG A 730 -12.88 10.59 7.76
C ARG A 730 -11.60 10.69 8.58
N ARG A 731 -10.61 11.43 8.07
CA ARG A 731 -9.28 11.51 8.70
C ARG A 731 -8.77 12.95 8.76
N PRO A 732 -7.98 13.31 9.79
CA PRO A 732 -7.44 14.66 9.93
C PRO A 732 -6.63 15.15 8.73
N THR A 733 -5.84 14.27 8.10
CA THR A 733 -5.03 14.63 6.92
C THR A 733 -5.87 15.04 5.71
N GLU A 734 -7.09 14.51 5.57
CA GLU A 734 -8.01 14.91 4.50
C GLU A 734 -8.47 16.36 4.68
N ALA A 735 -8.82 16.73 5.91
CA ALA A 735 -9.19 18.11 6.25
C ALA A 735 -8.00 19.07 6.10
N ILE A 736 -6.80 18.65 6.49
CA ILE A 736 -5.57 19.43 6.31
C ILE A 736 -5.32 19.70 4.82
N LEU A 737 -5.34 18.66 3.98
CA LEU A 737 -5.13 18.80 2.54
C LEU A 737 -6.22 19.65 1.88
N ALA A 738 -7.47 19.54 2.32
CA ALA A 738 -8.56 20.40 1.86
C ALA A 738 -8.28 21.88 2.15
N LEU A 739 -7.83 22.21 3.36
CA LEU A 739 -7.54 23.60 3.74
C LEU A 739 -6.32 24.16 3.00
N ILE A 740 -5.27 23.34 2.85
CA ILE A 740 -4.09 23.70 2.05
C ILE A 740 -4.50 23.93 0.59
N GLY A 741 -5.29 23.02 0.01
CA GLY A 741 -5.81 23.15 -1.35
C GLY A 741 -6.58 24.46 -1.53
N LEU A 742 -7.47 24.80 -0.61
CA LEU A 742 -8.23 26.06 -0.61
C LEU A 742 -7.33 27.30 -0.58
N ALA A 743 -6.29 27.28 0.26
CA ALA A 743 -5.35 28.40 0.42
C ALA A 743 -4.48 28.68 -0.80
N LEU A 744 -4.28 27.67 -1.64
CA LEU A 744 -3.38 27.74 -2.79
C LEU A 744 -4.12 27.98 -4.11
N LEU A 745 -5.44 28.10 -4.06
CA LEU A 745 -6.22 28.43 -5.23
C LEU A 745 -5.92 29.85 -5.70
N PRO A 746 -5.76 30.07 -7.01
CA PRO A 746 -5.76 31.43 -7.54
C PRO A 746 -7.15 32.07 -7.34
N PRO A 747 -7.21 33.41 -7.19
CA PRO A 747 -8.48 34.14 -7.21
C PRO A 747 -9.26 33.88 -8.51
N PRO A 748 -10.60 33.97 -8.45
CA PRO A 748 -11.52 32.89 -8.78
C PRO A 748 -11.36 32.39 -10.22
N PRO A 749 -11.08 31.09 -10.42
CA PRO A 749 -11.09 30.50 -11.75
C PRO A 749 -12.55 30.44 -12.27
N VAL A 750 -12.74 30.70 -13.56
CA VAL A 750 -14.04 30.44 -14.21
C VAL A 750 -14.19 28.92 -14.30
N PRO A 751 -15.27 28.30 -13.79
CA PRO A 751 -15.47 26.87 -13.90
C PRO A 751 -15.46 26.43 -15.37
N ARG A 752 -14.52 25.57 -15.74
CA ARG A 752 -14.55 24.91 -17.05
C ARG A 752 -15.70 23.91 -17.06
N ALA A 753 -16.58 24.02 -18.03
CA ALA A 753 -17.62 23.04 -18.26
C ALA A 753 -16.97 21.71 -18.67
N ILE A 754 -17.15 20.67 -17.86
CA ILE A 754 -16.69 19.32 -18.22
C ILE A 754 -17.70 18.75 -19.23
N PRO A 755 -17.23 18.30 -20.42
CA PRO A 755 -18.09 17.72 -21.44
C PRO A 755 -18.99 16.62 -20.84
N PRO A 756 -20.30 16.62 -21.14
CA PRO A 756 -21.23 15.70 -20.51
C PRO A 756 -20.92 14.25 -20.87
N ALA A 757 -20.42 14.01 -22.08
CA ALA A 757 -19.82 12.73 -22.44
C ALA A 757 -18.35 12.90 -22.84
N GLY A 758 -17.55 11.86 -22.62
CA GLY A 758 -16.15 11.85 -22.98
C GLY A 758 -15.46 10.55 -22.61
N SER A 759 -14.31 10.32 -23.25
CA SER A 759 -13.43 9.21 -22.93
C SER A 759 -12.47 9.59 -21.83
N LEU A 760 -12.16 8.64 -20.97
CA LEU A 760 -11.14 8.70 -19.93
C LEU A 760 -10.18 7.53 -20.19
N PRO A 761 -9.31 7.63 -21.21
CA PRO A 761 -8.56 6.50 -21.74
C PRO A 761 -7.62 5.86 -20.72
N SER A 762 -7.01 6.65 -19.83
CA SER A 762 -6.18 6.17 -18.71
C SER A 762 -6.92 5.24 -17.76
N HIS A 763 -8.23 5.31 -17.77
CA HIS A 763 -9.09 4.54 -16.90
C HIS A 763 -9.81 3.42 -17.66
N GLY A 764 -9.68 3.40 -18.99
CA GLY A 764 -10.50 2.58 -19.86
C GLY A 764 -11.99 2.82 -19.58
N ILE A 765 -12.38 4.07 -19.30
CA ILE A 765 -13.77 4.44 -19.02
C ILE A 765 -14.23 5.41 -20.10
N ASP A 766 -15.40 5.16 -20.65
CA ASP A 766 -16.17 6.13 -21.43
C ASP A 766 -17.38 6.55 -20.57
N ALA A 767 -17.50 7.84 -20.28
CA ALA A 767 -18.52 8.38 -19.39
C ALA A 767 -19.56 9.18 -20.20
N PHE A 768 -20.83 9.03 -19.83
CA PHE A 768 -21.98 9.70 -20.44
C PHE A 768 -22.83 10.29 -19.33
N ARG A 769 -23.14 11.59 -19.38
CA ARG A 769 -23.90 12.28 -18.33
C ARG A 769 -24.94 13.24 -18.89
N ALA A 770 -26.20 13.08 -18.51
CA ALA A 770 -27.22 14.09 -18.76
C ALA A 770 -27.03 15.28 -17.79
N ARG A 771 -26.71 16.47 -18.32
CA ARG A 771 -26.40 17.66 -17.50
C ARG A 771 -27.52 18.07 -16.53
N ASP A 772 -28.76 17.85 -16.93
CA ASP A 772 -29.97 18.35 -16.27
C ASP A 772 -30.72 17.29 -15.44
N ARG A 773 -30.38 16.02 -15.59
CA ARG A 773 -31.17 14.90 -15.03
C ARG A 773 -30.46 14.08 -13.96
N ASN A 774 -29.19 14.41 -13.65
CA ASN A 774 -28.37 13.65 -12.71
C ASN A 774 -28.34 12.15 -13.08
N LEU A 775 -28.14 11.87 -14.36
CA LEU A 775 -28.00 10.51 -14.92
C LEU A 775 -26.56 10.37 -15.43
N LEU A 776 -25.91 9.28 -15.06
CA LEU A 776 -24.52 8.99 -15.43
C LEU A 776 -24.42 7.51 -15.81
N ALA A 777 -23.91 7.22 -16.99
CA ALA A 777 -23.50 5.90 -17.41
C ALA A 777 -21.97 5.86 -17.56
N LEU A 778 -21.34 4.84 -17.00
CA LEU A 778 -19.91 4.58 -17.11
C LEU A 778 -19.72 3.26 -17.84
N ILE A 779 -18.88 3.26 -18.87
CA ILE A 779 -18.63 2.09 -19.72
C ILE A 779 -17.14 1.77 -19.67
N GLN A 780 -16.81 0.57 -19.25
CA GLN A 780 -15.43 0.12 -19.14
C GLN A 780 -14.98 -0.43 -20.49
N SER A 781 -14.25 0.38 -21.26
CA SER A 781 -13.63 -0.02 -22.52
C SER A 781 -12.45 -1.00 -22.35
N GLY A 782 -12.01 -1.25 -21.11
CA GLY A 782 -11.03 -2.29 -20.79
C GLY A 782 -9.58 -1.94 -21.14
N ASN A 783 -9.24 -0.65 -21.29
CA ASN A 783 -7.84 -0.28 -21.47
C ASN A 783 -7.06 -0.52 -20.17
N ALA A 784 -5.93 -1.20 -20.28
CA ALA A 784 -4.92 -1.22 -19.23
C ALA A 784 -4.60 0.24 -18.84
N PRO A 785 -4.49 0.56 -17.54
CA PRO A 785 -4.29 -0.36 -16.43
C PRO A 785 -5.52 -0.90 -15.70
N PHE A 786 -6.75 -0.50 -15.97
CA PHE A 786 -7.83 -0.71 -14.97
C PHE A 786 -8.19 -2.18 -14.74
N THR A 787 -7.96 -3.01 -15.74
CA THR A 787 -8.51 -4.36 -15.82
C THR A 787 -7.43 -5.33 -16.28
N ASP A 788 -7.46 -6.59 -15.82
CA ASP A 788 -7.05 -7.62 -16.77
C ASP A 788 -8.10 -7.66 -17.89
N GLY A 789 -7.84 -8.31 -19.02
CA GLY A 789 -8.84 -8.33 -20.11
C GLY A 789 -10.25 -8.73 -19.65
N ALA A 790 -10.39 -9.39 -18.50
CA ALA A 790 -11.63 -9.94 -17.98
C ALA A 790 -12.72 -8.90 -17.65
N GLU A 791 -12.38 -7.64 -17.39
CA GLU A 791 -13.37 -6.61 -17.08
C GLU A 791 -13.76 -5.72 -18.29
N ALA A 792 -13.21 -6.00 -19.47
CA ALA A 792 -13.54 -5.25 -20.67
C ALA A 792 -15.03 -5.43 -21.05
N GLY A 793 -15.73 -4.31 -21.23
CA GLY A 793 -17.17 -4.27 -21.50
C GLY A 793 -18.05 -4.30 -20.25
N HIS A 794 -17.50 -4.13 -19.05
CA HIS A 794 -18.30 -3.81 -17.85
C HIS A 794 -18.94 -2.42 -17.95
N PHE A 795 -19.98 -2.17 -17.17
CA PHE A 795 -20.61 -0.85 -17.11
C PHE A 795 -21.28 -0.60 -15.76
N ALA A 796 -21.55 0.67 -15.46
CA ALA A 796 -22.33 1.12 -14.32
C ALA A 796 -23.36 2.17 -14.75
N ILE A 797 -24.48 2.22 -14.04
CA ILE A 797 -25.55 3.19 -14.28
C ILE A 797 -25.93 3.85 -12.95
N HIS A 798 -25.88 5.17 -12.93
CA HIS A 798 -26.26 6.02 -11.81
C HIS A 798 -27.36 6.97 -12.24
N GLY A 799 -28.30 7.22 -11.34
CA GLY A 799 -29.40 8.12 -11.62
C GLY A 799 -30.36 8.27 -10.47
N PHE A 800 -31.03 9.43 -10.42
CA PHE A 800 -32.03 9.72 -9.38
C PHE A 800 -31.49 9.53 -7.95
N GLY A 801 -30.22 9.87 -7.73
CA GLY A 801 -29.57 9.83 -6.42
C GLY A 801 -29.09 8.45 -5.95
N ARG A 802 -29.04 7.43 -6.83
CA ARG A 802 -28.52 6.09 -6.48
C ARG A 802 -27.75 5.41 -7.61
N GLY A 803 -26.96 4.40 -7.26
CA GLY A 803 -26.46 3.40 -8.19
C GLY A 803 -27.55 2.39 -8.51
N TRP A 804 -27.80 2.18 -9.80
CA TRP A 804 -28.77 1.21 -10.30
C TRP A 804 -28.11 -0.10 -10.70
N ILE A 805 -26.95 0.04 -11.36
CA ILE A 805 -26.07 -1.04 -11.74
C ILE A 805 -24.68 -0.64 -11.22
N GLU A 806 -24.15 -1.40 -10.26
CA GLU A 806 -22.90 -1.09 -9.56
C GLU A 806 -21.70 -1.77 -10.22
N TRP A 807 -20.60 -1.03 -10.35
CA TRP A 807 -19.33 -1.61 -10.80
C TRP A 807 -18.59 -2.24 -9.61
N ARG A 808 -18.09 -3.46 -9.81
CA ARG A 808 -17.18 -4.15 -8.89
C ARG A 808 -15.70 -3.99 -9.24
N ASP A 809 -14.92 -3.47 -8.31
CA ASP A 809 -13.45 -3.56 -8.36
C ASP A 809 -12.95 -4.94 -7.89
N GLY A 810 -12.07 -5.55 -8.70
CA GLY A 810 -10.92 -6.32 -8.23
C GLY A 810 -11.20 -7.52 -7.33
N ALA A 811 -11.37 -8.69 -7.93
CA ALA A 811 -10.88 -10.00 -7.47
C ALA A 811 -11.66 -11.13 -8.16
N ASP A 812 -12.91 -10.85 -8.54
CA ASP A 812 -13.81 -11.88 -9.00
C ASP A 812 -14.68 -11.40 -10.17
N PRO A 813 -14.23 -11.73 -11.42
CA PRO A 813 -14.95 -11.46 -12.66
C PRO A 813 -16.37 -12.04 -12.66
N SER A 814 -16.70 -12.93 -11.72
CA SER A 814 -18.03 -13.51 -11.65
C SER A 814 -19.12 -12.55 -11.18
N ASN A 815 -18.79 -11.41 -10.56
CA ASN A 815 -19.79 -10.41 -10.16
C ASN A 815 -19.64 -9.06 -10.90
N GLY A 816 -19.10 -9.06 -12.13
CA GLY A 816 -19.12 -7.87 -13.00
C GLY A 816 -20.41 -7.78 -13.82
N ASN A 817 -20.80 -6.57 -14.25
CA ASN A 817 -21.93 -6.34 -15.16
C ASN A 817 -21.54 -6.66 -16.60
N VAL A 818 -21.46 -7.94 -16.91
CA VAL A 818 -20.83 -8.43 -18.15
C VAL A 818 -21.56 -9.63 -18.71
N LEU A 819 -21.36 -9.84 -20.01
CA LEU A 819 -21.60 -11.13 -20.66
C LEU A 819 -20.51 -12.13 -20.27
N ALA A 820 -20.88 -13.14 -19.50
CA ALA A 820 -20.08 -14.34 -19.32
C ALA A 820 -20.38 -15.34 -20.44
N ILE A 821 -19.37 -15.88 -21.11
CA ILE A 821 -19.53 -16.89 -22.17
C ILE A 821 -18.98 -18.22 -21.65
N GLY A 822 -19.85 -19.06 -21.10
CA GLY A 822 -19.49 -20.29 -20.42
C GLY A 822 -18.56 -20.02 -19.24
N ASP A 823 -17.48 -20.78 -19.18
CA ASP A 823 -16.40 -20.58 -18.23
C ASP A 823 -15.28 -19.72 -18.82
N LEU A 824 -15.55 -18.89 -19.82
CA LEU A 824 -14.56 -18.01 -20.45
C LEU A 824 -14.72 -16.56 -19.99
N GLU A 825 -13.60 -15.86 -19.90
CA GLU A 825 -13.50 -14.42 -19.66
C GLU A 825 -12.59 -13.77 -20.71
N PRO A 826 -12.78 -12.49 -21.05
CA PRO A 826 -11.87 -11.84 -21.98
C PRO A 826 -10.43 -11.84 -21.45
N ALA A 827 -9.47 -12.09 -22.32
CA ALA A 827 -8.07 -12.32 -21.95
C ALA A 827 -7.17 -11.11 -22.21
N ALA A 828 -7.65 -10.14 -22.99
CA ALA A 828 -6.96 -8.90 -23.33
C ALA A 828 -7.92 -7.70 -23.24
N PRO A 829 -7.41 -6.47 -23.11
CA PRO A 829 -8.16 -5.23 -23.33
C PRO A 829 -9.04 -5.27 -24.59
N ALA A 830 -10.19 -4.59 -24.59
CA ALA A 830 -10.97 -4.46 -25.81
C ALA A 830 -10.29 -3.49 -26.78
N THR A 831 -10.38 -3.79 -28.07
CA THR A 831 -10.00 -2.84 -29.12
C THR A 831 -11.17 -1.91 -29.38
N ILE A 832 -10.99 -0.60 -29.20
CA ILE A 832 -12.04 0.37 -29.49
C ILE A 832 -12.14 0.61 -30.99
N VAL A 833 -13.31 0.30 -31.55
CA VAL A 833 -13.61 0.42 -32.98
C VAL A 833 -14.14 1.80 -33.32
N ALA A 834 -15.07 2.30 -32.52
CA ALA A 834 -15.71 3.60 -32.73
C ALA A 834 -16.11 4.25 -31.40
N ARG A 835 -16.08 5.58 -31.36
CA ARG A 835 -16.59 6.40 -30.26
C ARG A 835 -17.30 7.62 -30.84
N GLN A 836 -18.45 7.94 -30.27
CA GLN A 836 -19.21 9.15 -30.58
C GLN A 836 -19.73 9.74 -29.27
N PHE A 837 -19.56 11.05 -29.09
CA PHE A 837 -20.04 11.78 -27.91
C PHE A 837 -20.84 12.99 -28.37
N GLU A 838 -22.04 13.14 -27.81
CA GLU A 838 -22.97 14.21 -28.17
C GLU A 838 -22.99 15.32 -27.10
N PRO A 839 -23.35 16.57 -27.47
CA PRO A 839 -23.36 17.70 -26.54
C PRO A 839 -24.35 17.58 -25.37
N ASP A 840 -25.38 16.74 -25.48
CA ASP A 840 -26.37 16.47 -24.42
C ASP A 840 -25.90 15.39 -23.43
N GLY A 841 -24.76 14.75 -23.71
CA GLY A 841 -24.19 13.64 -22.96
C GLY A 841 -24.50 12.27 -23.55
N SER A 842 -25.28 12.19 -24.62
CA SER A 842 -25.54 10.95 -25.35
C SER A 842 -24.29 10.50 -26.11
N GLY A 843 -24.31 9.29 -26.66
CA GLY A 843 -23.26 8.83 -27.56
C GLY A 843 -23.14 7.32 -27.62
N SER A 844 -22.08 6.83 -28.25
CA SER A 844 -21.82 5.41 -28.44
C SER A 844 -20.35 5.04 -28.27
N VAL A 845 -20.10 3.81 -27.85
CA VAL A 845 -18.79 3.16 -27.83
C VAL A 845 -18.94 1.76 -28.42
N VAL A 846 -18.13 1.45 -29.42
CA VAL A 846 -18.06 0.11 -30.03
C VAL A 846 -16.69 -0.48 -29.76
N MET A 847 -16.66 -1.71 -29.28
CA MET A 847 -15.43 -2.39 -28.87
C MET A 847 -15.41 -3.85 -29.30
N ASP A 848 -14.23 -4.34 -29.65
CA ASP A 848 -13.96 -5.72 -30.03
C ASP A 848 -13.20 -6.45 -28.91
N LEU A 849 -13.78 -7.55 -28.46
CA LEU A 849 -13.21 -8.51 -27.52
C LEU A 849 -12.80 -9.75 -28.34
N GLU A 850 -11.55 -9.78 -28.79
CA GLU A 850 -11.07 -10.81 -29.73
C GLU A 850 -10.47 -12.04 -29.05
N SER A 851 -10.20 -11.96 -27.75
CA SER A 851 -9.41 -12.95 -27.02
C SER A 851 -10.09 -13.31 -25.71
N PHE A 852 -10.29 -14.62 -25.48
CA PHE A 852 -10.90 -15.16 -24.27
C PHE A 852 -10.06 -16.30 -23.70
N ARG A 853 -10.10 -16.49 -22.39
CA ARG A 853 -9.42 -17.56 -21.67
C ARG A 853 -10.36 -18.24 -20.68
N PRO A 854 -10.08 -19.49 -20.28
CA PRO A 854 -10.79 -20.11 -19.16
C PRO A 854 -10.67 -19.27 -17.88
N ARG A 855 -11.81 -19.06 -17.23
CA ARG A 855 -11.97 -18.31 -16.00
C ARG A 855 -11.23 -19.04 -14.88
N VAL A 856 -10.42 -18.29 -14.14
CA VAL A 856 -9.77 -18.82 -12.93
C VAL A 856 -10.62 -18.44 -11.73
N THR A 857 -11.20 -19.43 -11.03
CA THR A 857 -12.03 -19.18 -9.85
C THR A 857 -11.24 -18.40 -8.79
N PRO A 858 -11.68 -17.20 -8.40
CA PRO A 858 -11.04 -16.39 -7.38
C PRO A 858 -10.92 -17.13 -6.06
N GLY A 859 -9.72 -17.14 -5.47
CA GLY A 859 -9.43 -17.89 -4.24
C GLY A 859 -8.96 -19.33 -4.46
N SER A 860 -9.04 -19.88 -5.68
CA SER A 860 -8.39 -21.16 -6.01
C SER A 860 -6.89 -21.01 -6.24
N ARG A 861 -6.42 -19.79 -6.55
CA ARG A 861 -5.00 -19.48 -6.68
C ARG A 861 -4.32 -19.52 -5.32
N LYS A 862 -3.91 -20.73 -4.90
CA LYS A 862 -2.83 -20.88 -3.93
C LYS A 862 -1.56 -20.28 -4.56
N ALA A 863 -0.71 -19.66 -3.75
CA ALA A 863 0.63 -19.25 -4.20
C ALA A 863 1.31 -20.45 -4.90
N GLY A 864 1.78 -20.25 -6.14
CA GLY A 864 2.30 -21.33 -7.00
C GLY A 864 1.30 -21.98 -7.97
N SER A 865 0.08 -21.46 -8.13
CA SER A 865 -0.81 -21.92 -9.21
C SER A 865 -0.21 -21.59 -10.58
N PRO A 866 -0.37 -22.45 -11.60
CA PRO A 866 0.16 -22.20 -12.93
C PRO A 866 -0.31 -20.84 -13.47
N PRO A 867 0.48 -20.21 -14.38
CA PRO A 867 0.08 -18.96 -15.01
C PRO A 867 -1.34 -19.08 -15.59
N PRO A 868 -2.09 -17.97 -15.68
CA PRO A 868 -3.42 -17.99 -16.27
C PRO A 868 -3.37 -18.73 -17.62
N PRO A 869 -4.35 -19.61 -17.89
CA PRO A 869 -4.36 -20.36 -19.12
C PRO A 869 -4.24 -19.41 -20.31
N ARG A 870 -3.48 -19.84 -21.33
CA ARG A 870 -3.31 -19.06 -22.55
C ARG A 870 -4.69 -18.76 -23.16
N PRO A 871 -4.88 -17.60 -23.81
CA PRO A 871 -6.11 -17.34 -24.53
C PRO A 871 -6.36 -18.43 -25.56
N ASP A 872 -7.62 -18.83 -25.69
CA ASP A 872 -8.05 -19.79 -26.70
C ASP A 872 -8.14 -19.06 -28.06
N PRO A 873 -7.28 -19.39 -29.05
CA PRO A 873 -7.34 -18.76 -30.37
C PRO A 873 -8.66 -19.07 -31.12
N ASN A 874 -9.35 -20.14 -30.71
CA ASN A 874 -10.66 -20.54 -31.22
C ASN A 874 -11.81 -20.10 -30.30
N GLY A 875 -11.51 -19.33 -29.25
CA GLY A 875 -12.49 -18.76 -28.35
C GLY A 875 -13.49 -17.84 -29.07
N PRO A 876 -14.56 -17.44 -28.36
CA PRO A 876 -15.55 -16.52 -28.90
C PRO A 876 -14.91 -15.19 -29.25
N ARG A 877 -15.51 -14.49 -30.23
CA ARG A 877 -15.20 -13.08 -30.50
C ARG A 877 -16.46 -12.28 -30.27
N VAL A 878 -16.35 -11.20 -29.52
CA VAL A 878 -17.51 -10.36 -29.18
C VAL A 878 -17.25 -8.95 -29.66
N ARG A 879 -18.06 -8.48 -30.61
CA ARG A 879 -18.20 -7.04 -30.85
C ARG A 879 -19.35 -6.53 -30.00
N ARG A 880 -19.05 -5.61 -29.10
CA ARG A 880 -20.03 -4.99 -28.22
C ARG A 880 -20.26 -3.55 -28.65
N HIS A 881 -21.52 -3.19 -28.85
CA HIS A 881 -21.97 -1.83 -29.08
C HIS A 881 -22.68 -1.33 -27.82
N PHE A 882 -22.24 -0.20 -27.31
CA PHE A 882 -22.96 0.56 -26.30
C PHE A 882 -23.46 1.86 -26.90
N THR A 883 -24.70 2.23 -26.62
CA THR A 883 -25.24 3.56 -26.91
C THR A 883 -26.01 4.06 -25.70
N VAL A 884 -25.69 5.27 -25.25
CA VAL A 884 -26.44 5.99 -24.22
C VAL A 884 -27.21 7.09 -24.92
N ASP A 885 -28.52 7.12 -24.77
CA ASP A 885 -29.38 8.19 -25.27
C ASP A 885 -30.07 8.92 -24.11
N TYR A 886 -29.75 10.20 -24.00
CA TYR A 886 -30.41 11.17 -23.13
C TYR A 886 -31.29 12.13 -23.90
N SER A 887 -31.47 12.03 -25.21
CA SER A 887 -32.37 12.98 -25.90
C SER A 887 -33.85 12.83 -25.46
N GLY A 888 -34.20 11.83 -24.65
CA GLY A 888 -35.53 11.51 -24.11
C GLY A 888 -36.01 12.48 -23.05
N GLY A 889 -37.33 12.68 -22.93
CA GLY A 889 -37.92 13.67 -22.01
C GLY A 889 -37.62 13.44 -20.52
N ASP A 890 -37.68 12.19 -20.03
CA ASP A 890 -37.70 11.92 -18.57
C ASP A 890 -36.70 10.85 -18.08
N GLY A 891 -35.75 10.44 -18.92
CA GLY A 891 -34.86 9.32 -18.59
C GLY A 891 -33.59 9.18 -19.40
N ALA A 892 -32.95 8.02 -19.25
CA ALA A 892 -31.80 7.55 -19.97
C ALA A 892 -32.08 6.16 -20.53
N THR A 893 -31.69 5.95 -21.79
CA THR A 893 -31.68 4.63 -22.40
C THR A 893 -30.24 4.20 -22.63
N LEU A 894 -29.85 3.03 -22.12
CA LEU A 894 -28.63 2.34 -22.49
C LEU A 894 -29.00 1.15 -23.39
N LEU A 895 -28.56 1.19 -24.65
CA LEU A 895 -28.64 0.07 -25.58
C LEU A 895 -27.30 -0.66 -25.62
N ILE A 896 -27.36 -1.98 -25.51
CA ILE A 896 -26.20 -2.87 -25.64
C ILE A 896 -26.52 -3.87 -26.76
N ALA A 897 -25.64 -4.00 -27.74
CA ALA A 897 -25.71 -5.07 -28.73
C ALA A 897 -24.42 -5.90 -28.68
N ASP A 898 -24.56 -7.18 -28.39
CA ASP A 898 -23.47 -8.15 -28.46
C ASP A 898 -23.59 -8.96 -29.75
N ARG A 899 -22.58 -8.85 -30.62
CA ARG A 899 -22.36 -9.76 -31.75
C ARG A 899 -21.32 -10.79 -31.34
N ILE A 900 -21.78 -12.01 -31.09
CA ILE A 900 -20.96 -13.09 -30.56
C ILE A 900 -20.69 -14.11 -31.67
N GLU A 901 -19.45 -14.17 -32.13
CA GLU A 901 -18.97 -15.20 -33.06
C GLU A 901 -18.36 -16.36 -32.30
N ARG A 902 -18.35 -17.56 -32.92
CA ARG A 902 -17.67 -18.76 -32.42
C ARG A 902 -18.12 -19.27 -31.04
N ALA A 903 -19.26 -18.79 -30.54
CA ALA A 903 -19.79 -19.19 -29.24
C ALA A 903 -20.89 -20.26 -29.33
N ALA A 904 -21.05 -20.94 -30.47
CA ALA A 904 -22.04 -22.01 -30.58
C ALA A 904 -21.86 -23.01 -29.43
N PHE A 905 -22.98 -23.45 -28.84
CA PHE A 905 -23.02 -24.43 -27.74
C PHE A 905 -22.46 -23.97 -26.38
N LEU A 906 -21.94 -22.75 -26.26
CA LEU A 906 -21.54 -22.19 -24.94
C LEU A 906 -22.77 -21.68 -24.18
N GLU A 907 -22.72 -21.71 -22.83
CA GLU A 907 -23.70 -21.00 -22.00
C GLU A 907 -23.42 -19.50 -22.11
N LYS A 908 -24.44 -18.64 -22.10
CA LYS A 908 -24.22 -17.19 -22.04
C LYS A 908 -24.99 -16.63 -20.87
N VAL A 909 -24.32 -15.84 -20.04
CA VAL A 909 -24.88 -15.28 -18.83
C VAL A 909 -24.67 -13.77 -18.84
N TRP A 910 -25.75 -13.01 -18.96
CA TRP A 910 -25.73 -11.57 -18.73
C TRP A 910 -25.97 -11.31 -17.26
N ARG A 911 -25.02 -10.63 -16.63
CA ARG A 911 -25.06 -10.32 -15.20
C ARG A 911 -25.32 -8.84 -14.97
N PHE A 912 -26.16 -8.55 -13.99
CA PHE A 912 -26.45 -7.20 -13.51
C PHE A 912 -26.41 -7.21 -11.98
N ASP A 913 -25.39 -6.60 -11.37
CA ASP A 913 -25.29 -6.33 -9.94
C ASP A 913 -26.13 -5.08 -9.63
N LEU A 914 -27.32 -5.31 -9.09
CA LEU A 914 -28.23 -4.24 -8.73
C LEU A 914 -27.71 -3.54 -7.47
N GLY A 915 -27.48 -2.24 -7.58
CA GLY A 915 -26.91 -1.45 -6.49
C GLY A 915 -27.76 -1.44 -5.22
N GLN A 916 -27.12 -1.23 -4.07
CA GLN A 916 -27.85 -1.10 -2.81
C GLN A 916 -28.59 0.25 -2.74
N PRO A 917 -29.84 0.29 -2.25
CA PRO A 917 -30.47 1.55 -1.88
C PRO A 917 -29.82 2.10 -0.60
N GLY A 918 -28.82 2.98 -0.75
CA GLY A 918 -28.24 3.76 0.37
C GLY A 918 -27.08 3.06 1.07
N GLY A 919 -25.91 3.70 1.07
CA GLY A 919 -24.65 3.11 1.49
C GLY A 919 -24.56 2.68 2.95
N PHE A 920 -23.74 1.64 3.20
CA PHE A 920 -23.07 1.24 4.45
C PHE A 920 -23.82 1.25 5.80
N LEU A 921 -25.13 1.50 5.83
CA LEU A 921 -25.90 1.38 7.06
C LEU A 921 -26.19 -0.09 7.33
N ASN A 922 -25.75 -0.49 8.52
CA ASN A 922 -25.79 -1.83 9.10
C ASN A 922 -27.24 -2.25 9.43
N GLU A 923 -28.14 -2.22 8.45
CA GLU A 923 -29.56 -2.52 8.65
C GLU A 923 -29.90 -3.91 8.14
N ARG A 924 -29.86 -4.87 9.08
CA ARG A 924 -30.45 -6.21 8.98
C ARG A 924 -31.99 -6.20 8.80
N THR A 925 -32.63 -5.08 8.45
CA THR A 925 -34.06 -4.86 8.67
C THR A 925 -34.95 -4.63 7.44
N THR A 926 -34.45 -4.70 6.19
CA THR A 926 -35.34 -4.61 5.01
C THR A 926 -34.89 -5.48 3.83
N ALA A 927 -34.75 -6.78 4.02
CA ALA A 927 -34.43 -7.72 2.93
C ALA A 927 -35.57 -7.94 1.90
N THR A 928 -36.75 -7.31 2.04
CA THR A 928 -37.95 -7.61 1.24
C THR A 928 -38.42 -6.49 0.30
N GLY A 929 -37.69 -5.38 0.15
CA GLY A 929 -38.25 -4.15 -0.42
C GLY A 929 -38.35 -4.00 -1.95
N HIS A 930 -37.54 -4.67 -2.77
CA HIS A 930 -37.61 -4.44 -4.23
C HIS A 930 -38.70 -5.29 -4.88
N GLY A 931 -39.64 -4.63 -5.56
CA GLY A 931 -40.59 -5.28 -6.45
C GLY A 931 -39.92 -5.59 -7.78
N VAL A 932 -39.05 -6.61 -7.83
CA VAL A 932 -38.53 -7.12 -9.11
C VAL A 932 -39.65 -7.92 -9.77
N ARG A 933 -40.14 -7.45 -10.92
CA ARG A 933 -41.16 -8.16 -11.70
C ARG A 933 -40.47 -8.82 -12.89
N TYR A 934 -40.54 -10.15 -12.92
CA TYR A 934 -40.02 -10.96 -14.02
C TYR A 934 -41.11 -11.19 -15.07
N ARG A 935 -40.77 -10.95 -16.32
CA ARG A 935 -41.44 -11.45 -17.53
C ARG A 935 -40.41 -12.21 -18.36
N GLU A 936 -40.87 -12.99 -19.33
CA GLU A 936 -40.02 -13.92 -20.09
C GLU A 936 -38.79 -13.24 -20.76
N HIS A 937 -38.94 -11.99 -21.21
CA HIS A 937 -37.88 -11.20 -21.85
C HIS A 937 -37.59 -9.85 -21.17
N ASP A 938 -38.24 -9.58 -20.04
CA ASP A 938 -38.32 -8.24 -19.46
C ASP A 938 -38.26 -8.32 -17.93
N ILE A 939 -37.39 -7.53 -17.33
CA ILE A 939 -37.35 -7.30 -15.88
C ILE A 939 -37.62 -5.83 -15.63
N VAL A 940 -38.64 -5.57 -14.81
CA VAL A 940 -38.88 -4.23 -14.27
C VAL A 940 -38.43 -4.22 -12.81
N VAL A 941 -37.45 -3.36 -12.51
CA VAL A 941 -36.99 -3.07 -11.15
C VAL A 941 -37.61 -1.75 -10.71
N ALA A 942 -38.70 -1.84 -9.94
CA ALA A 942 -39.34 -0.69 -9.33
C ALA A 942 -38.96 -0.58 -7.85
N PRO A 943 -38.72 0.64 -7.33
CA PRO A 943 -38.65 0.85 -5.89
C PRO A 943 -39.99 0.48 -5.24
N PRO A 944 -40.00 0.03 -3.97
CA PRO A 944 -41.25 -0.16 -3.25
C PRO A 944 -42.02 1.17 -3.22
N PRO A 945 -43.36 1.14 -3.28
CA PRO A 945 -44.14 2.35 -3.03
C PRO A 945 -43.81 2.85 -1.61
N GLY A 946 -43.07 3.95 -1.53
CA GLY A 946 -42.69 4.54 -0.26
C GLY A 946 -43.94 5.04 0.46
N ARG A 947 -44.11 4.67 1.74
CA ARG A 947 -45.13 5.28 2.60
C ARG A 947 -44.75 6.74 2.87
N GLY A 948 -45.12 7.66 1.98
CA GLY A 948 -45.18 9.10 2.28
C GLY A 948 -44.10 10.03 1.70
N ALA A 949 -43.29 9.65 0.70
CA ALA A 949 -42.30 10.55 0.09
C ALA A 949 -42.81 11.21 -1.21
N SER A 950 -42.57 12.51 -1.36
CA SER A 950 -43.14 13.41 -2.40
C SER A 950 -42.41 13.44 -3.75
N ALA A 951 -41.83 12.32 -4.20
CA ALA A 951 -41.44 12.11 -5.60
C ALA A 951 -41.28 10.62 -5.87
N PRO A 952 -41.73 10.10 -7.04
CA PRO A 952 -41.49 8.71 -7.41
C PRO A 952 -39.96 8.51 -7.54
N PRO A 953 -39.36 7.56 -6.83
CA PRO A 953 -37.99 7.15 -7.13
C PRO A 953 -38.04 6.58 -8.55
N GLY A 954 -37.03 6.88 -9.39
CA GLY A 954 -37.05 6.41 -10.79
C GLY A 954 -37.31 4.89 -10.89
N THR A 955 -37.63 4.42 -12.09
CA THR A 955 -37.83 3.01 -12.44
C THR A 955 -36.74 2.58 -13.43
N MET A 956 -36.20 1.37 -13.24
CA MET A 956 -35.30 0.76 -14.22
C MET A 956 -35.98 -0.45 -14.85
N GLN A 957 -35.92 -0.55 -16.16
CA GLN A 957 -36.34 -1.71 -16.93
C GLN A 957 -35.14 -2.28 -17.67
N ILE A 958 -34.96 -3.60 -17.61
CA ILE A 958 -33.96 -4.34 -18.36
C ILE A 958 -34.70 -5.31 -19.27
N VAL A 959 -34.60 -5.11 -20.58
CA VAL A 959 -35.14 -6.01 -21.60
C VAL A 959 -33.98 -6.68 -22.30
N VAL A 960 -33.96 -8.01 -22.32
CA VAL A 960 -32.93 -8.79 -23.03
C VAL A 960 -33.62 -9.61 -24.12
N HIS A 961 -33.25 -9.32 -25.36
CA HIS A 961 -33.70 -10.04 -26.54
C HIS A 961 -32.58 -10.91 -27.09
N ALA A 962 -32.86 -12.21 -27.18
CA ALA A 962 -31.98 -13.22 -27.75
C ALA A 962 -32.80 -14.14 -28.68
N PRO A 963 -32.17 -14.82 -29.67
CA PRO A 963 -32.88 -15.70 -30.60
C PRO A 963 -33.39 -17.00 -29.97
N ALA A 964 -33.14 -17.23 -28.68
CA ALA A 964 -33.68 -18.35 -27.92
C ALA A 964 -34.14 -17.91 -26.53
N ARG A 965 -34.87 -18.80 -25.84
CA ARG A 965 -35.48 -18.53 -24.55
C ARG A 965 -34.42 -18.21 -23.49
N LEU A 966 -34.69 -17.19 -22.68
CA LEU A 966 -33.84 -16.78 -21.57
C LEU A 966 -34.39 -17.32 -20.25
N HIS A 967 -33.47 -17.76 -19.39
CA HIS A 967 -33.77 -18.14 -18.01
C HIS A 967 -33.22 -17.08 -17.08
N TRP A 968 -34.11 -16.39 -16.36
CA TRP A 968 -33.74 -15.43 -15.36
C TRP A 968 -33.53 -16.10 -14.01
N SER A 969 -32.46 -15.74 -13.32
CA SER A 969 -32.22 -16.15 -11.94
C SER A 969 -31.69 -14.97 -11.11
N GLU A 970 -32.00 -14.99 -9.82
CA GLU A 970 -31.51 -14.03 -8.83
C GLU A 970 -30.56 -14.74 -7.87
N ARG A 971 -29.41 -14.14 -7.58
CA ARG A 971 -28.43 -14.64 -6.62
C ARG A 971 -28.09 -13.57 -5.59
N SER A 972 -27.89 -13.98 -4.34
CA SER A 972 -27.28 -13.09 -3.34
C SER A 972 -25.77 -13.00 -3.58
N GLY A 973 -25.27 -11.80 -3.88
CA GLY A 973 -23.86 -11.59 -4.28
C GLY A 973 -22.81 -11.76 -3.18
N ASN A 974 -23.22 -11.91 -1.92
CA ASN A 974 -22.32 -12.14 -0.78
C ASN A 974 -22.96 -13.03 0.31
N ARG A 975 -22.14 -13.53 1.25
CA ARG A 975 -22.60 -14.28 2.43
C ARG A 975 -23.55 -13.50 3.34
N GLU A 976 -23.60 -12.18 3.20
CA GLU A 976 -24.38 -11.29 4.05
C GLU A 976 -25.77 -10.97 3.49
N GLY A 977 -26.11 -11.43 2.28
CA GLY A 977 -27.45 -11.29 1.68
C GLY A 977 -27.79 -9.85 1.25
N THR A 978 -26.82 -8.96 1.21
CA THR A 978 -27.05 -7.52 1.02
C THR A 978 -27.09 -7.07 -0.44
N ARG A 979 -26.68 -7.94 -1.38
CA ARG A 979 -26.62 -7.62 -2.83
C ARG A 979 -27.44 -8.58 -3.68
N ARG A 980 -28.01 -8.09 -4.78
CA ARG A 980 -28.85 -8.86 -5.71
C ARG A 980 -28.21 -8.86 -7.11
N ILE A 981 -27.74 -10.02 -7.53
CA ILE A 981 -27.22 -10.24 -8.88
C ILE A 981 -28.34 -10.87 -9.71
N LEU A 982 -28.76 -10.18 -10.75
CA LEU A 982 -29.65 -10.73 -11.78
C LEU A 982 -28.82 -11.39 -12.87
N GLU A 983 -29.16 -12.63 -13.21
CA GLU A 983 -28.53 -13.37 -14.30
C GLU A 983 -29.59 -13.74 -15.35
N ALA A 984 -29.45 -13.23 -16.57
CA ALA A 984 -30.15 -13.74 -17.75
C ALA A 984 -29.28 -14.82 -18.39
N ARG A 985 -29.80 -16.05 -18.47
CA ARG A 985 -29.07 -17.20 -19.00
C ARG A 985 -29.65 -17.66 -20.32
N LEU A 986 -28.80 -17.78 -21.32
CA LEU A 986 -29.07 -18.52 -22.54
C LEU A 986 -28.36 -19.87 -22.41
N ASP A 987 -29.13 -20.93 -22.17
CA ASP A 987 -28.61 -22.27 -21.91
C ASP A 987 -27.83 -22.83 -23.12
N ARG A 988 -26.96 -23.81 -22.86
CA ARG A 988 -26.33 -24.61 -23.92
C ARG A 988 -27.44 -25.31 -24.70
N ALA A 989 -27.45 -25.18 -26.03
CA ALA A 989 -28.41 -25.89 -26.89
C ALA A 989 -28.43 -27.41 -26.60
N GLU A 990 -27.30 -28.00 -26.21
CA GLU A 990 -27.17 -29.40 -25.82
C GLU A 990 -27.91 -29.77 -24.52
N ARG A 991 -28.05 -28.86 -23.54
CA ARG A 991 -28.76 -29.17 -22.29
C ARG A 991 -30.26 -29.23 -22.48
N THR A 992 -30.84 -28.51 -23.43
CA THR A 992 -32.27 -28.66 -23.74
C THR A 992 -32.53 -30.06 -24.30
N VAL A 993 -31.64 -30.55 -25.18
CA VAL A 993 -31.71 -31.89 -25.77
C VAL A 993 -31.36 -32.98 -24.75
N GLU A 994 -30.33 -32.82 -23.91
CA GLU A 994 -29.99 -33.76 -22.85
C GLU A 994 -31.01 -33.80 -21.72
N ARG A 995 -31.69 -32.69 -21.40
CA ARG A 995 -32.71 -32.64 -20.34
C ARG A 995 -34.04 -33.21 -20.81
N GLU A 996 -34.30 -33.18 -22.12
CA GLU A 996 -35.38 -33.95 -22.77
C GLU A 996 -35.00 -35.44 -22.93
N ALA A 997 -33.74 -35.76 -23.21
CA ALA A 997 -33.24 -37.13 -23.32
C ALA A 997 -33.02 -37.83 -21.95
N ARG A 998 -32.75 -37.08 -20.87
CA ARG A 998 -32.62 -37.55 -19.48
C ARG A 998 -33.92 -37.42 -18.69
N ALA A 999 -35.08 -37.48 -19.35
CA ALA A 999 -36.30 -37.93 -18.67
C ALA A 999 -35.98 -39.25 -17.94
N PRO A 1000 -36.39 -39.42 -16.68
CA PRO A 1000 -35.72 -40.34 -15.75
C PRO A 1000 -35.84 -41.79 -16.24
N SER A 1001 -34.75 -42.34 -16.80
CA SER A 1001 -34.54 -43.79 -16.74
C SER A 1001 -34.29 -44.12 -15.28
N ARG A 1002 -35.22 -44.89 -14.71
CA ARG A 1002 -35.15 -45.40 -13.35
C ARG A 1002 -33.78 -46.01 -13.06
N ALA A 1003 -33.33 -45.76 -11.83
CA ALA A 1003 -32.23 -46.45 -11.17
C ALA A 1003 -32.33 -47.97 -11.35
N ASP A 1004 -31.21 -48.62 -11.68
CA ASP A 1004 -30.72 -49.90 -11.12
C ASP A 1004 -29.80 -50.72 -12.05
N THR A 1005 -29.38 -50.22 -13.22
CA THR A 1005 -28.42 -50.98 -14.05
C THR A 1005 -26.96 -50.64 -13.67
N PRO A 1006 -26.14 -51.61 -13.22
CA PRO A 1006 -24.71 -51.40 -12.98
C PRO A 1006 -24.03 -51.05 -14.30
N ALA A 1007 -23.31 -49.93 -14.35
CA ALA A 1007 -22.53 -49.54 -15.52
C ALA A 1007 -21.48 -50.61 -15.83
N ALA A 1008 -21.46 -51.07 -17.08
CA ALA A 1008 -20.41 -51.96 -17.57
C ALA A 1008 -19.05 -51.24 -17.51
N PRO A 1009 -17.94 -51.95 -17.22
CA PRO A 1009 -16.61 -51.34 -17.17
C PRO A 1009 -16.25 -50.77 -18.55
N GLY A 1010 -16.05 -49.45 -18.60
CA GLY A 1010 -15.71 -48.72 -19.83
C GLY A 1010 -14.37 -49.17 -20.42
N VAL A 1011 -14.28 -49.18 -21.75
CA VAL A 1011 -13.03 -49.45 -22.48
C VAL A 1011 -12.10 -48.25 -22.28
N PRO A 1012 -10.91 -48.41 -21.65
CA PRO A 1012 -9.99 -47.31 -21.42
C PRO A 1012 -9.56 -46.66 -22.75
N GLY A 1013 -9.69 -45.34 -22.86
CA GLY A 1013 -9.30 -44.55 -24.04
C GLY A 1013 -10.41 -44.31 -25.08
N LEU A 1014 -11.55 -45.00 -25.00
CA LEU A 1014 -12.71 -44.67 -25.85
C LEU A 1014 -13.32 -43.32 -25.43
N GLU A 1015 -13.36 -43.05 -24.13
CA GLU A 1015 -13.80 -41.76 -23.58
C GLU A 1015 -12.90 -40.61 -24.04
N ASP A 1016 -11.58 -40.82 -24.09
CA ASP A 1016 -10.62 -39.80 -24.55
C ASP A 1016 -10.80 -39.52 -26.06
N LEU A 1017 -11.01 -40.57 -26.87
CA LEU A 1017 -11.23 -40.45 -28.31
C LEU A 1017 -12.60 -39.81 -28.63
N GLU A 1018 -13.66 -40.19 -27.91
CA GLU A 1018 -14.99 -39.57 -28.01
C GLU A 1018 -14.97 -38.10 -27.57
N GLN A 1019 -14.17 -37.78 -26.55
CA GLN A 1019 -13.95 -36.42 -26.11
C GLN A 1019 -13.16 -35.60 -27.15
N GLU A 1020 -12.13 -36.18 -27.78
CA GLU A 1020 -11.32 -35.52 -28.80
C GLU A 1020 -12.10 -35.29 -30.12
N LEU A 1021 -12.79 -36.32 -30.62
CA LEU A 1021 -13.69 -36.20 -31.77
C LEU A 1021 -14.83 -35.22 -31.48
N GLY A 1022 -15.42 -35.29 -30.28
CA GLY A 1022 -16.42 -34.35 -29.83
C GLY A 1022 -15.92 -32.90 -29.83
N GLU A 1023 -14.70 -32.64 -29.34
CA GLU A 1023 -14.16 -31.27 -29.31
C GLU A 1023 -13.73 -30.77 -30.70
N GLN A 1024 -13.23 -31.63 -31.60
CA GLN A 1024 -12.97 -31.26 -33.00
C GLN A 1024 -14.26 -30.92 -33.76
N THR A 1025 -15.31 -31.74 -33.61
CA THR A 1025 -16.63 -31.45 -34.19
C THR A 1025 -17.22 -30.17 -33.62
N ARG A 1026 -17.13 -29.95 -32.30
CA ARG A 1026 -17.57 -28.70 -31.66
C ARG A 1026 -16.79 -27.50 -32.16
N THR A 1027 -15.46 -27.60 -32.31
CA THR A 1027 -14.62 -26.50 -32.78
C THR A 1027 -14.97 -26.11 -34.22
N THR A 1028 -15.14 -27.11 -35.09
CA THR A 1028 -15.55 -26.91 -36.48
C THR A 1028 -16.96 -26.31 -36.56
N ALA A 1029 -17.89 -26.82 -35.76
CA ALA A 1029 -19.26 -26.30 -35.69
C ALA A 1029 -19.34 -24.89 -35.08
N ARG A 1030 -18.49 -24.56 -34.10
CA ARG A 1030 -18.34 -23.20 -33.55
C ARG A 1030 -17.87 -22.22 -34.63
N ALA A 1031 -16.87 -22.61 -35.42
CA ALA A 1031 -16.35 -21.78 -36.50
C ALA A 1031 -17.36 -21.55 -37.63
N ALA A 1032 -18.24 -22.52 -37.90
CA ALA A 1032 -19.26 -22.45 -38.95
C ALA A 1032 -20.60 -21.85 -38.51
N ALA A 1033 -20.84 -21.68 -37.21
CA ALA A 1033 -22.11 -21.16 -36.71
C ALA A 1033 -22.29 -19.67 -37.04
N PRO A 1034 -23.51 -19.23 -37.42
CA PRO A 1034 -23.78 -17.82 -37.65
C PRO A 1034 -23.58 -17.01 -36.36
N PRO A 1035 -23.21 -15.71 -36.46
CA PRO A 1035 -23.08 -14.85 -35.30
C PRO A 1035 -24.37 -14.78 -34.49
N LEU A 1036 -24.24 -14.93 -33.18
CA LEU A 1036 -25.34 -14.74 -32.24
C LEU A 1036 -25.46 -13.26 -31.89
N TRP A 1037 -26.64 -12.69 -32.11
CA TRP A 1037 -26.96 -11.32 -31.72
C TRP A 1037 -27.80 -11.30 -30.46
N VAL A 1038 -27.34 -10.54 -29.46
CA VAL A 1038 -28.12 -10.27 -28.24
C VAL A 1038 -28.23 -8.78 -28.03
N ILE A 1039 -29.46 -8.32 -27.82
CA ILE A 1039 -29.79 -6.91 -27.64
C ILE A 1039 -30.31 -6.75 -26.23
N THR A 1040 -29.63 -5.94 -25.43
CA THR A 1040 -30.07 -5.53 -24.11
C THR A 1040 -30.45 -4.06 -24.14
N VAL A 1041 -31.65 -3.74 -23.65
CA VAL A 1041 -32.14 -2.38 -23.51
C VAL A 1041 -32.35 -2.12 -22.03
N ILE A 1042 -31.67 -1.11 -21.50
CA ILE A 1042 -31.82 -0.68 -20.12
C ILE A 1042 -32.40 0.73 -20.13
N ASN A 1043 -33.64 0.87 -19.66
CA ASN A 1043 -34.30 2.17 -19.54
C ASN A 1043 -34.34 2.59 -18.09
N LEU A 1044 -33.90 3.81 -17.81
CA LEU A 1044 -33.91 4.43 -16.50
C LEU A 1044 -34.68 5.74 -16.58
N GLN A 1045 -35.89 5.82 -16.03
CA GLN A 1045 -36.73 7.01 -16.13
C GLN A 1045 -37.64 7.23 -14.92
N ARG A 1046 -38.29 8.39 -14.83
CA ARG A 1046 -39.37 8.61 -13.85
C ARG A 1046 -40.67 7.96 -14.33
N GLY A 1047 -41.44 7.37 -13.42
CA GLY A 1047 -42.74 6.78 -13.74
C GLY A 1047 -42.66 5.38 -14.34
N GLU A 1048 -43.65 5.01 -15.16
CA GLU A 1048 -43.67 3.72 -15.85
C GLU A 1048 -42.65 3.70 -16.99
N PRO A 1049 -41.86 2.62 -17.17
CA PRO A 1049 -40.90 2.50 -18.25
C PRO A 1049 -41.62 2.45 -19.63
N PRO A 1050 -40.96 2.89 -20.71
CA PRO A 1050 -41.60 2.94 -22.02
C PRO A 1050 -41.69 1.53 -22.61
N THR A 1051 -42.62 1.30 -23.52
CA THR A 1051 -42.70 0.00 -24.23
C THR A 1051 -41.44 -0.20 -25.07
N VAL A 1052 -40.77 -1.34 -24.88
CA VAL A 1052 -39.61 -1.74 -25.67
C VAL A 1052 -40.02 -2.87 -26.62
N GLY A 1053 -39.67 -2.73 -27.91
CA GLY A 1053 -39.84 -3.78 -28.91
C GLY A 1053 -38.61 -3.89 -29.81
N VAL A 1054 -38.10 -5.10 -30.00
CA VAL A 1054 -37.08 -5.37 -31.02
C VAL A 1054 -37.80 -5.72 -32.32
N GLU A 1055 -37.76 -4.81 -33.30
CA GLU A 1055 -38.48 -4.96 -34.58
C GLU A 1055 -37.75 -5.93 -35.51
N THR A 1056 -36.43 -5.81 -35.59
CA THR A 1056 -35.56 -6.75 -36.33
C THR A 1056 -34.31 -7.03 -35.50
N PRO A 1057 -33.94 -8.30 -35.22
CA PRO A 1057 -32.64 -8.63 -34.64
C PRO A 1057 -31.56 -8.75 -35.74
N GLY A 1058 -30.28 -8.76 -35.36
CA GLY A 1058 -29.15 -9.03 -36.27
C GLY A 1058 -28.27 -7.82 -36.61
N GLU A 1059 -27.54 -7.91 -37.72
CA GLU A 1059 -26.61 -6.85 -38.18
C GLU A 1059 -27.30 -5.53 -38.52
N ALA A 1060 -28.58 -5.58 -38.91
CA ALA A 1060 -29.43 -4.42 -39.14
C ALA A 1060 -30.50 -4.30 -38.04
N ALA A 1061 -30.10 -4.53 -36.79
CA ALA A 1061 -31.06 -4.55 -35.70
C ALA A 1061 -31.81 -3.22 -35.58
N ARG A 1062 -33.12 -3.31 -35.32
CA ARG A 1062 -34.00 -2.18 -35.04
C ARG A 1062 -34.71 -2.38 -33.72
N VAL A 1063 -34.64 -1.36 -32.88
CA VAL A 1063 -35.27 -1.34 -31.56
C VAL A 1063 -36.17 -0.12 -31.47
N ARG A 1064 -37.41 -0.32 -31.04
CA ARG A 1064 -38.36 0.73 -30.72
C ARG A 1064 -38.49 0.87 -29.21
N ILE A 1065 -38.38 2.11 -28.72
CA ILE A 1065 -38.49 2.45 -27.29
C ILE A 1065 -39.46 3.62 -27.18
N GLY A 1066 -40.70 3.33 -26.76
CA GLY A 1066 -41.80 4.27 -26.89
C GLY A 1066 -42.00 4.68 -28.36
N ASP A 1067 -41.90 5.98 -28.63
CA ASP A 1067 -42.03 6.55 -29.97
C ASP A 1067 -40.71 6.63 -30.74
N ARG A 1068 -39.60 6.21 -30.12
CA ARG A 1068 -38.26 6.31 -30.71
C ARG A 1068 -37.86 5.02 -31.40
N ARG A 1069 -37.16 5.13 -32.51
CA ARG A 1069 -36.54 4.00 -33.20
C ARG A 1069 -35.03 4.16 -33.23
N TYR A 1070 -34.35 3.04 -33.05
CA TYR A 1070 -32.90 2.96 -33.14
C TYR A 1070 -32.54 1.90 -34.16
N ARG A 1071 -31.55 2.19 -34.98
CA ARG A 1071 -30.94 1.25 -35.92
C ARG A 1071 -29.48 1.05 -35.56
N LEU A 1072 -29.05 -0.20 -35.51
CA LEU A 1072 -27.65 -0.54 -35.32
C LEU A 1072 -26.85 -0.24 -36.60
N THR A 1073 -25.73 0.47 -36.46
CA THR A 1073 -24.72 0.73 -37.49
C THR A 1073 -23.33 0.28 -37.02
N PRO A 1074 -22.32 0.23 -37.90
CA PRO A 1074 -20.95 -0.11 -37.50
C PRO A 1074 -20.39 0.79 -36.38
N GLU A 1075 -20.82 2.06 -36.33
CA GLU A 1075 -20.39 3.04 -35.32
C GLU A 1075 -21.23 3.02 -34.02
N GLY A 1076 -22.25 2.17 -33.95
CA GLY A 1076 -23.17 2.06 -32.80
C GLY A 1076 -24.63 2.24 -33.20
N TRP A 1077 -25.53 2.40 -32.22
CA TRP A 1077 -26.94 2.67 -32.50
C TRP A 1077 -27.14 4.12 -32.93
N ARG A 1078 -27.94 4.33 -33.97
CA ARG A 1078 -28.40 5.65 -34.41
C ARG A 1078 -29.90 5.78 -34.26
N HIS A 1079 -30.33 6.93 -33.75
CA HIS A 1079 -31.74 7.29 -33.71
C HIS A 1079 -32.27 7.50 -35.13
N GLU A 1080 -33.36 6.83 -35.49
CA GLU A 1080 -34.11 7.07 -36.72
C GLU A 1080 -35.18 8.14 -36.43
N PRO A 1081 -35.26 9.21 -37.23
CA PRO A 1081 -36.24 10.28 -37.05
C PRO A 1081 -37.68 9.84 -37.29
#